data_AF-R9TL90-F1
#
_entry.id   AF-R9TL90-F1
#
_cell.length_a   1.000
_cell.length_b   1.000
_cell.length_c   1.000
_cell.angle_alpha   90.00
_cell.angle_beta   90.00
_cell.angle_gamma   90.00
#
_symmetry.space_group_name_H-M   'P 1'
#
loop_
_entity.id
_entity.type
_entity.pdbx_description
1 polymer ?
#
loop_
_entity_poly.entity_id
_entity_poly.type
_entity_poly.pdbx_seq_one_letter_code
_entity_poly.pdbx_strand_id
1 'polypeptide(L)'
;MPQSLWPLVVFATCLLVMTGGVKSEKKSLRSAILLNLQGTKMTDESLGTAIGKYITSSGGAVAELFSQRPVILDSNGSLLSALTQVEKLFSDEQSVVDVLFLAETADVSVGVRDALKRSGKAHSLTILSAHTSNPALCDVEVNFNTVCFVPRDSVNVRAVLETVSSELAWYSAAVVFGSDAYGTGVESVLDAQVRLARSAPTIVTKVFVKAGGTLEDDDNVIREVLEYRPAGILCFVAAAELLRLRAAIERLGKQDELFLLGSLEAVNVVDALQGSPQAFKRHWGALFVPKYASVESLVSQAYFDLQHLDDYGALVVSHLFDAMQAVGLAGGASSTAIWSVRFDGFTGTVAFDATTGQREEIVYSLVTKTYAAYRLLITWSRNSSAFNPVIRNFNPTETKAVILPSPLRAVTVCMAAAPTCSETEALNAMVYVFLLQNRKSSSVQGATTFIPLVLDTGLSGVQGLVSLIPVARSCSVFVGPGRDRVALALTPVVNQFAITQLDYNTAEELFSDRVLYPYFSRSTPTNAFNYRIYGEVCAYFAWERVVIVGFDDQFGRARVESMQKSMRQRNIHVERAHMVPTADKEGLVSTMETIYKKDIARIIILLLPFYDDAAKMFFNLFTEFSYMNQYIFFLSNELCQYAASHPAERNKAQSSFCVFPYVLPKQLETINKEAAQSGLYKEQARILLQGGFAAEVDRCNLTTIRSGDAFAIDAAYTVIDSVNRAVNAGVNLNRSANLLSYVRATSLDGLTGNFSIDKTGNRDVASFGFDIQMINRTLYLGRWNSRQSPSFRFTATEPIVWMTGSKEVPADTFRDIQFILGTTVSASPGTIVLSVLGFVGTIAVFAFCYRHYKLQKLVELSLQSNCVPVTEEEMRRLRGAHALKPEV
;
A
#
# COMPACT_ATOMS: atom_id res chain seq x y z
N MET A 1 24.52 -33.82 -1.45
CA MET A 1 25.72 -34.27 -0.71
C MET A 1 26.16 -33.12 0.19
N PRO A 2 26.64 -33.36 1.43
CA PRO A 2 27.09 -34.62 2.06
C PRO A 2 25.91 -35.31 2.82
N GLN A 3 25.69 -36.62 2.93
CA GLN A 3 26.48 -37.84 3.17
C GLN A 3 27.08 -38.00 4.59
N SER A 4 26.31 -38.63 5.48
CA SER A 4 26.73 -39.72 6.39
C SER A 4 25.47 -40.55 6.73
N LEU A 5 25.32 -41.76 6.17
CA LEU A 5 25.51 -43.07 6.86
C LEU A 5 24.58 -43.17 8.10
N TRP A 6 23.43 -43.86 8.04
CA TRP A 6 23.28 -45.32 8.16
C TRP A 6 21.99 -45.84 7.47
N PRO A 7 22.07 -46.88 6.61
CA PRO A 7 20.93 -47.77 6.38
C PRO A 7 21.37 -49.24 6.43
N LEU A 8 20.87 -50.05 7.38
CA LEU A 8 20.98 -51.54 7.33
C LEU A 8 20.23 -52.29 8.45
N VAL A 9 18.93 -52.03 8.73
CA VAL A 9 18.10 -52.98 9.54
C VAL A 9 16.59 -52.97 9.20
N VAL A 10 16.16 -52.87 7.93
CA VAL A 10 14.70 -52.97 7.61
C VAL A 10 14.33 -54.02 6.56
N PHE A 11 15.31 -54.72 5.98
CA PHE A 11 15.05 -55.83 5.05
C PHE A 11 15.09 -57.20 5.77
N ALA A 12 14.21 -57.42 6.76
CA ALA A 12 13.98 -58.76 7.33
C ALA A 12 12.65 -58.89 8.11
N THR A 13 11.54 -58.33 7.64
CA THR A 13 10.20 -58.62 8.20
C THR A 13 9.10 -58.40 7.15
N CYS A 14 9.30 -58.91 5.94
CA CYS A 14 8.27 -58.89 4.87
C CYS A 14 7.86 -60.29 4.38
N LEU A 15 8.19 -61.35 5.13
CA LEU A 15 7.81 -62.72 4.78
C LEU A 15 7.65 -63.57 6.04
N LEU A 16 6.62 -63.29 6.85
CA LEU A 16 6.09 -64.23 7.87
C LEU A 16 4.79 -63.73 8.53
N VAL A 17 3.77 -63.37 7.76
CA VAL A 17 2.36 -63.42 8.22
C VAL A 17 1.45 -63.76 7.03
N MET A 18 1.67 -64.93 6.43
CA MET A 18 0.63 -65.66 5.70
C MET A 18 0.40 -66.93 6.50
N THR A 19 -0.87 -67.24 6.77
CA THR A 19 -1.38 -68.31 7.66
C THR A 19 -1.23 -68.05 9.17
N GLY A 20 -2.09 -67.15 9.66
CA GLY A 20 -2.35 -66.95 11.09
C GLY A 20 -3.67 -66.21 11.25
N GLY A 21 -4.78 -66.91 10.99
CA GLY A 21 -6.13 -66.39 11.23
C GLY A 21 -6.37 -66.21 12.72
N VAL A 22 -5.91 -65.10 13.27
CA VAL A 22 -6.39 -64.59 14.57
C VAL A 22 -7.62 -63.74 14.23
N LYS A 23 -8.80 -64.36 14.35
CA LYS A 23 -10.05 -63.60 14.56
C LYS A 23 -9.86 -62.85 15.88
N SER A 24 -9.36 -61.61 15.81
CA SER A 24 -9.55 -60.65 16.89
C SER A 24 -11.06 -60.41 16.97
N GLU A 25 -11.68 -60.83 18.07
CA GLU A 25 -13.05 -60.42 18.40
C GLU A 25 -13.10 -58.89 18.41
N LYS A 26 -13.57 -58.29 17.32
CA LYS A 26 -13.84 -56.85 17.26
C LYS A 26 -15.03 -56.57 18.16
N LYS A 27 -14.76 -56.02 19.35
CA LYS A 27 -15.76 -55.62 20.34
C LYS A 27 -16.67 -54.53 19.73
N SER A 28 -17.98 -54.65 19.94
CA SER A 28 -18.94 -53.59 19.57
C SER A 28 -18.55 -52.28 20.25
N LEU A 29 -18.53 -51.19 19.48
CA LEU A 29 -18.27 -49.85 19.99
C LEU A 29 -19.53 -49.31 20.67
N ARG A 30 -19.34 -48.58 21.76
CA ARG A 30 -20.37 -47.74 22.35
C ARG A 30 -20.25 -46.34 21.78
N SER A 31 -21.32 -45.85 21.17
CA SER A 31 -21.32 -44.56 20.50
C SER A 31 -22.53 -43.73 20.85
N ALA A 32 -22.39 -42.41 20.73
CA ALA A 32 -23.47 -41.46 20.89
C ALA A 32 -23.42 -40.40 19.79
N ILE A 33 -24.58 -39.87 19.41
CA ILE A 33 -24.73 -38.80 18.43
C ILE A 33 -25.40 -37.63 19.12
N LEU A 34 -24.71 -36.51 19.20
CA LEU A 34 -25.27 -35.25 19.68
C LEU A 34 -25.67 -34.39 18.48
N LEU A 35 -26.95 -34.02 18.40
CA LEU A 35 -27.50 -33.22 17.31
C LEU A 35 -28.72 -32.38 17.75
N ASN A 36 -29.17 -31.49 16.87
CA ASN A 36 -30.34 -30.64 17.07
C ASN A 36 -31.52 -31.21 16.28
N LEU A 37 -32.50 -31.80 16.97
CA LEU A 37 -33.74 -32.27 16.33
C LEU A 37 -34.81 -31.18 16.22
N GLN A 38 -34.71 -30.08 16.98
CA GLN A 38 -35.64 -28.95 16.89
C GLN A 38 -35.52 -28.19 15.55
N GLY A 39 -34.30 -28.15 15.00
CA GLY A 39 -33.98 -27.42 13.77
C GLY A 39 -34.23 -28.21 12.49
N THR A 40 -34.89 -29.37 12.54
CA THR A 40 -35.09 -30.25 11.38
C THR A 40 -36.44 -30.96 11.45
N LYS A 41 -36.90 -31.51 10.32
CA LYS A 41 -38.05 -32.43 10.25
C LYS A 41 -37.77 -33.82 10.83
N MET A 42 -36.51 -34.16 11.08
CA MET A 42 -36.14 -35.46 11.66
C MET A 42 -36.63 -35.57 13.11
N THR A 43 -37.22 -36.72 13.44
CA THR A 43 -37.50 -37.16 14.81
C THR A 43 -36.48 -38.19 15.27
N ASP A 44 -36.35 -38.38 16.57
CA ASP A 44 -35.52 -39.44 17.18
C ASP A 44 -35.81 -40.82 16.57
N GLU A 45 -37.09 -41.15 16.38
CA GLU A 45 -37.53 -42.42 15.78
C GLU A 45 -37.14 -42.53 14.30
N SER A 46 -37.32 -41.46 13.52
CA SER A 46 -36.97 -41.45 12.09
C SER A 46 -35.47 -41.61 11.87
N LEU A 47 -34.66 -40.90 12.66
CA LEU A 47 -33.20 -40.98 12.61
C LEU A 47 -32.71 -42.34 13.11
N GLY A 48 -33.27 -42.86 14.20
CA GLY A 48 -32.94 -44.18 14.73
C GLY A 48 -33.25 -45.31 13.73
N THR A 49 -34.36 -45.18 13.00
CA THR A 49 -34.72 -46.09 11.91
C THR A 49 -33.73 -46.00 10.76
N ALA A 50 -33.38 -44.79 10.32
CA ALA A 50 -32.44 -44.56 9.22
C ALA A 50 -31.04 -45.10 9.55
N ILE A 51 -30.53 -44.85 10.75
CA ILE A 51 -29.25 -45.40 11.24
C ILE A 51 -29.30 -46.93 11.27
N GLY A 52 -30.38 -47.51 11.81
CA GLY A 52 -30.55 -48.96 11.84
C GLY A 52 -30.55 -49.59 10.45
N LYS A 53 -31.18 -48.92 9.48
CA LYS A 53 -31.15 -49.34 8.08
C LYS A 53 -29.76 -49.16 7.46
N TYR A 54 -29.08 -48.06 7.74
CA TYR A 54 -27.72 -47.81 7.26
C TYR A 54 -26.75 -48.91 7.72
N ILE A 55 -26.77 -49.24 9.02
CA ILE A 55 -25.93 -50.28 9.62
C ILE A 55 -26.18 -51.64 8.95
N THR A 56 -27.45 -52.01 8.74
CA THR A 56 -27.80 -53.29 8.10
C THR A 56 -27.45 -53.31 6.61
N SER A 57 -27.60 -52.19 5.90
CA SER A 57 -27.31 -52.08 4.46
C SER A 57 -25.82 -52.01 4.14
N SER A 58 -25.00 -51.42 5.01
CA SER A 58 -23.55 -51.25 4.79
C SER A 58 -22.77 -52.56 4.92
N GLY A 59 -23.28 -53.49 5.74
CA GLY A 59 -22.69 -54.82 5.95
C GLY A 59 -21.28 -54.80 6.55
N GLY A 60 -20.69 -56.00 6.72
CA GLY A 60 -19.29 -56.17 7.14
C GLY A 60 -18.93 -55.48 8.46
N ALA A 61 -17.83 -54.72 8.46
CA ALA A 61 -17.26 -54.12 9.66
C ALA A 61 -18.12 -53.03 10.32
N VAL A 62 -18.97 -52.31 9.56
CA VAL A 62 -19.90 -51.31 10.11
C VAL A 62 -20.99 -52.00 10.93
N ALA A 63 -21.56 -53.09 10.40
CA ALA A 63 -22.58 -53.87 11.09
C ALA A 63 -22.05 -54.53 12.37
N GLU A 64 -20.78 -54.96 12.38
CA GLU A 64 -20.12 -55.56 13.54
C GLU A 64 -19.80 -54.51 14.62
N LEU A 65 -19.20 -53.38 14.26
CA LEU A 65 -18.77 -52.35 15.21
C LEU A 65 -19.94 -51.54 15.79
N PHE A 66 -20.99 -51.30 15.01
CA PHE A 66 -22.21 -50.58 15.43
C PHE A 66 -23.39 -51.55 15.66
N SER A 67 -23.12 -52.77 16.12
CA SER A 67 -24.18 -53.73 16.46
C SER A 67 -25.11 -53.19 17.56
N GLN A 68 -24.55 -52.39 18.49
CA GLN A 68 -25.31 -51.49 19.36
C GLN A 68 -25.52 -50.15 18.65
N ARG A 69 -26.79 -49.76 18.48
CA ARG A 69 -27.12 -48.47 17.85
C ARG A 69 -26.55 -47.31 18.69
N PRO A 70 -26.01 -46.26 18.04
CA PRO A 70 -25.59 -45.05 18.75
C PRO A 70 -26.74 -44.46 19.55
N VAL A 71 -26.46 -43.99 20.78
CA VAL A 71 -27.42 -43.25 21.60
C VAL A 71 -27.63 -41.87 20.99
N ILE A 72 -28.88 -41.53 20.68
CA ILE A 72 -29.22 -40.21 20.15
C ILE A 72 -29.41 -39.24 21.33
N LEU A 73 -28.68 -38.13 21.29
CA LEU A 73 -28.73 -37.05 22.27
C LEU A 73 -29.23 -35.78 21.57
N ASP A 74 -30.43 -35.34 21.95
CA ASP A 74 -31.00 -34.11 21.41
C ASP A 74 -30.56 -32.89 22.24
N SER A 75 -29.87 -31.97 21.60
CA SER A 75 -29.45 -30.71 22.21
C SER A 75 -30.58 -29.70 22.33
N ASN A 76 -31.69 -29.85 21.59
CA ASN A 76 -32.69 -28.80 21.39
C ASN A 76 -32.07 -27.45 20.95
N GLY A 77 -30.99 -27.49 20.18
CA GLY A 77 -30.27 -26.31 19.68
C GLY A 77 -29.59 -25.45 20.75
N SER A 78 -29.40 -25.96 21.97
CA SER A 78 -28.85 -25.20 23.09
C SER A 78 -27.61 -25.87 23.69
N LEU A 79 -26.54 -25.09 23.87
CA LEU A 79 -25.31 -25.56 24.53
C LEU A 79 -25.58 -26.09 25.94
N LEU A 80 -26.48 -25.46 26.71
CA LEU A 80 -26.80 -25.92 28.06
C LEU A 80 -27.43 -27.31 28.07
N SER A 81 -28.38 -27.53 27.15
CA SER A 81 -29.04 -28.83 26.99
C SER A 81 -28.05 -29.87 26.48
N ALA A 82 -27.22 -29.55 25.48
CA ALA A 82 -26.15 -30.40 25.01
C ALA A 82 -25.20 -30.85 26.13
N LEU A 83 -24.72 -29.91 26.96
CA LEU A 83 -23.85 -30.21 28.09
C LEU A 83 -24.54 -31.12 29.11
N THR A 84 -25.82 -30.90 29.37
CA THR A 84 -26.61 -31.74 30.28
C THR A 84 -26.75 -33.18 29.76
N GLN A 85 -27.00 -33.35 28.45
CA GLN A 85 -27.09 -34.67 27.83
C GLN A 85 -25.74 -35.40 27.85
N VAL A 86 -24.67 -34.69 27.54
CA VAL A 86 -23.30 -35.22 27.55
C VAL A 86 -22.88 -35.58 28.99
N GLU A 87 -23.21 -34.76 29.98
CA GLU A 87 -22.90 -35.05 31.38
C GLU A 87 -23.63 -36.31 31.88
N LYS A 88 -24.92 -36.45 31.56
CA LYS A 88 -25.71 -37.67 31.84
C LYS A 88 -25.05 -38.89 31.22
N LEU A 89 -24.61 -38.79 29.96
CA LEU A 89 -23.94 -39.88 29.25
C LEU A 89 -22.68 -40.38 29.96
N PHE A 90 -21.98 -39.54 30.73
CA PHE A 90 -20.76 -39.92 31.45
C PHE A 90 -20.92 -39.99 32.97
N SER A 91 -22.15 -39.94 33.47
CA SER A 91 -22.46 -40.02 34.91
C SER A 91 -22.59 -41.46 35.43
N ASP A 92 -22.84 -42.41 34.53
CA ASP A 92 -22.87 -43.84 34.85
C ASP A 92 -21.46 -44.43 34.69
N GLU A 93 -20.82 -44.88 35.78
CA GLU A 93 -19.46 -45.45 35.77
C GLU A 93 -19.33 -46.69 34.87
N GLN A 94 -20.45 -47.33 34.49
CA GLN A 94 -20.46 -48.44 33.53
C GLN A 94 -20.59 -48.00 32.07
N SER A 95 -20.73 -46.70 31.76
CA SER A 95 -21.04 -46.14 30.44
C SER A 95 -19.84 -45.50 29.71
N VAL A 96 -18.74 -46.24 29.55
CA VAL A 96 -17.62 -45.77 28.70
C VAL A 96 -18.09 -45.67 27.24
N VAL A 97 -18.02 -44.48 26.65
CA VAL A 97 -18.35 -44.20 25.25
C VAL A 97 -17.06 -44.08 24.45
N ASP A 98 -16.93 -44.89 23.40
CA ASP A 98 -15.73 -44.95 22.56
C ASP A 98 -15.72 -43.82 21.51
N VAL A 99 -16.89 -43.51 20.95
CA VAL A 99 -17.06 -42.53 19.86
C VAL A 99 -18.23 -41.59 20.15
N LEU A 100 -17.96 -40.28 20.09
CA LEU A 100 -18.98 -39.24 20.15
C LEU A 100 -19.05 -38.52 18.80
N PHE A 101 -20.18 -38.66 18.11
CA PHE A 101 -20.47 -37.90 16.90
C PHE A 101 -21.06 -36.54 17.29
N LEU A 102 -20.39 -35.46 16.92
CA LEU A 102 -20.87 -34.08 17.07
C LEU A 102 -21.49 -33.62 15.74
N ALA A 103 -22.81 -33.71 15.67
CA ALA A 103 -23.64 -33.30 14.54
C ALA A 103 -24.37 -31.98 14.87
N GLU A 104 -23.63 -31.04 15.46
CA GLU A 104 -24.11 -29.78 16.00
C GLU A 104 -23.39 -28.56 15.42
N THR A 105 -24.00 -27.39 15.58
CA THR A 105 -23.42 -26.10 15.18
C THR A 105 -22.05 -25.88 15.84
N ALA A 106 -21.25 -24.98 15.26
CA ALA A 106 -19.91 -24.66 15.79
C ALA A 106 -19.92 -24.30 17.29
N ASP A 107 -20.89 -23.48 17.73
CA ASP A 107 -20.96 -23.00 19.11
C ASP A 107 -21.18 -24.14 20.12
N VAL A 108 -22.13 -25.03 19.82
CA VAL A 108 -22.42 -26.19 20.66
C VAL A 108 -21.28 -27.19 20.63
N SER A 109 -20.75 -27.50 19.43
CA SER A 109 -19.67 -28.48 19.27
C SER A 109 -18.38 -28.05 19.97
N VAL A 110 -17.98 -26.78 19.84
CA VAL A 110 -16.80 -26.24 20.53
C VAL A 110 -17.05 -26.23 22.04
N GLY A 111 -18.21 -25.77 22.51
CA GLY A 111 -18.54 -25.75 23.93
C GLY A 111 -18.54 -27.13 24.60
N VAL A 112 -19.08 -28.14 23.93
CA VAL A 112 -19.07 -29.54 24.41
C VAL A 112 -17.64 -30.08 24.46
N ARG A 113 -16.85 -29.86 23.41
CA ARG A 113 -15.44 -30.29 23.38
C ARG A 113 -14.61 -29.61 24.48
N ASP A 114 -14.83 -28.32 24.72
CA ASP A 114 -14.21 -27.57 25.82
C ASP A 114 -14.54 -28.18 27.19
N ALA A 115 -15.79 -28.56 27.41
CA ALA A 115 -16.23 -29.20 28.65
C ALA A 115 -15.62 -30.62 28.81
N LEU A 116 -15.56 -31.41 27.75
CA LEU A 116 -14.92 -32.73 27.75
C LEU A 116 -13.41 -32.64 28.01
N LYS A 117 -12.75 -31.60 27.48
CA LYS A 117 -11.33 -31.34 27.75
C LYS A 117 -11.10 -30.98 29.22
N ARG A 118 -11.95 -30.11 29.79
CA ARG A 118 -11.88 -29.71 31.21
C ARG A 118 -12.14 -30.86 32.18
N SER A 119 -13.00 -31.81 31.83
CA SER A 119 -13.27 -32.99 32.64
C SER A 119 -12.23 -34.11 32.51
N GLY A 120 -11.21 -33.95 31.65
CA GLY A 120 -10.21 -34.99 31.35
C GLY A 120 -10.73 -36.16 30.50
N LYS A 121 -12.02 -36.17 30.14
CA LYS A 121 -12.67 -37.25 29.38
C LYS A 121 -12.38 -37.18 27.87
N ALA A 122 -11.94 -36.03 27.35
CA ALA A 122 -11.63 -35.88 25.92
C ALA A 122 -10.50 -36.82 25.42
N HIS A 123 -9.59 -37.26 26.30
CA HIS A 123 -8.50 -38.15 25.90
C HIS A 123 -8.92 -39.63 25.76
N SER A 124 -10.04 -40.02 26.40
CA SER A 124 -10.52 -41.41 26.41
C SER A 124 -11.56 -41.73 25.33
N LEU A 125 -11.99 -40.73 24.56
CA LEU A 125 -13.01 -40.88 23.53
C LEU A 125 -12.55 -40.23 22.22
N THR A 126 -13.04 -40.75 21.09
CA THR A 126 -12.81 -40.13 19.78
C THR A 126 -14.01 -39.29 19.38
N ILE A 127 -13.76 -38.02 19.04
CA ILE A 127 -14.79 -37.06 18.64
C ILE A 127 -14.82 -36.99 17.13
N LEU A 128 -15.97 -37.25 16.52
CA LEU A 128 -16.15 -37.14 15.08
C LEU A 128 -17.12 -36.01 14.78
N SER A 129 -16.64 -34.91 14.19
CA SER A 129 -17.50 -33.78 13.85
C SER A 129 -18.12 -33.98 12.46
N ALA A 130 -19.45 -34.03 12.43
CA ALA A 130 -20.27 -34.31 11.26
C ALA A 130 -21.08 -33.10 10.77
N HIS A 131 -21.04 -31.95 11.45
CA HIS A 131 -21.77 -30.75 11.03
C HIS A 131 -20.88 -29.51 10.84
N THR A 132 -19.82 -29.34 11.63
CA THR A 132 -19.01 -28.12 11.60
C THR A 132 -17.52 -28.43 11.44
N SER A 133 -16.76 -27.48 10.89
CA SER A 133 -15.30 -27.61 10.78
C SER A 133 -14.58 -26.33 11.19
N ASN A 134 -14.95 -25.86 12.38
CA ASN A 134 -14.41 -24.65 12.98
C ASN A 134 -12.90 -24.81 13.30
N PRO A 135 -12.06 -23.78 13.08
CA PRO A 135 -10.64 -23.82 13.41
C PRO A 135 -10.35 -24.24 14.86
N ALA A 136 -11.16 -23.82 15.83
CA ALA A 136 -10.98 -24.17 17.24
C ALA A 136 -11.32 -25.64 17.57
N LEU A 137 -12.12 -26.30 16.72
CA LEU A 137 -12.51 -27.69 16.88
C LEU A 137 -11.54 -28.64 16.14
N CYS A 138 -11.17 -28.29 14.91
CA CYS A 138 -10.47 -29.19 13.97
C CYS A 138 -8.95 -28.97 13.90
N ASP A 139 -8.38 -28.25 14.87
CA ASP A 139 -6.94 -28.14 15.03
C ASP A 139 -6.39 -29.43 15.68
N VAL A 140 -5.61 -30.20 14.91
CA VAL A 140 -5.07 -31.49 15.33
C VAL A 140 -3.94 -31.35 16.34
N GLU A 141 -3.23 -30.21 16.37
CA GLU A 141 -2.20 -29.98 17.41
C GLU A 141 -2.85 -29.81 18.79
N VAL A 142 -4.05 -29.23 18.83
CA VAL A 142 -4.78 -28.95 20.06
C VAL A 142 -5.77 -30.07 20.42
N ASN A 143 -6.36 -30.74 19.42
CA ASN A 143 -7.45 -31.70 19.54
C ASN A 143 -7.20 -32.97 18.72
N PHE A 144 -6.10 -33.69 19.00
CA PHE A 144 -5.68 -34.89 18.24
C PHE A 144 -6.70 -36.04 18.17
N ASN A 145 -7.62 -36.14 19.13
CA ASN A 145 -8.72 -37.13 19.16
C ASN A 145 -9.98 -36.67 18.41
N THR A 146 -9.94 -35.53 17.73
CA THR A 146 -11.07 -34.97 16.99
C THR A 146 -10.83 -35.11 15.49
N VAL A 147 -11.77 -35.73 14.78
CA VAL A 147 -11.73 -35.87 13.32
C VAL A 147 -12.93 -35.15 12.72
N CYS A 148 -12.68 -34.16 11.87
CA CYS A 148 -13.74 -33.39 11.23
C CYS A 148 -14.01 -33.90 9.82
N PHE A 149 -15.22 -34.41 9.60
CA PHE A 149 -15.67 -34.92 8.31
C PHE A 149 -16.19 -33.81 7.41
N VAL A 150 -16.73 -32.74 7.99
CA VAL A 150 -17.12 -31.58 7.21
C VAL A 150 -15.86 -30.88 6.70
N PRO A 151 -15.81 -30.49 5.41
CA PRO A 151 -14.75 -29.65 4.89
C PRO A 151 -14.53 -28.38 5.73
N ARG A 152 -13.25 -27.98 5.88
CA ARG A 152 -12.85 -26.83 6.71
C ARG A 152 -13.50 -25.51 6.31
N ASP A 153 -13.95 -24.74 7.29
CA ASP A 153 -14.54 -23.41 7.07
C ASP A 153 -13.56 -22.44 6.41
N SER A 154 -12.28 -22.50 6.75
CA SER A 154 -11.24 -21.71 6.08
C SER A 154 -11.16 -22.01 4.57
N VAL A 155 -11.38 -23.26 4.18
CA VAL A 155 -11.42 -23.62 2.76
C VAL A 155 -12.75 -23.24 2.11
N ASN A 156 -13.85 -23.23 2.87
CA ASN A 156 -15.13 -22.69 2.41
C ASN A 156 -14.99 -21.20 2.04
N VAL A 157 -14.40 -20.39 2.93
CA VAL A 157 -14.14 -18.96 2.69
C VAL A 157 -13.36 -18.77 1.38
N ARG A 158 -12.27 -19.51 1.21
CA ARG A 158 -11.48 -19.45 -0.03
C ARG A 158 -12.30 -19.85 -1.26
N ALA A 159 -13.05 -20.94 -1.16
CA ALA A 159 -13.86 -21.47 -2.26
C ALA A 159 -14.95 -20.47 -2.68
N VAL A 160 -15.60 -19.82 -1.72
CA VAL A 160 -16.55 -18.73 -1.96
C VAL A 160 -15.87 -17.57 -2.67
N LEU A 161 -14.74 -17.06 -2.14
CA LEU A 161 -14.02 -15.92 -2.72
C LEU A 161 -13.61 -16.18 -4.19
N GLU A 162 -13.07 -17.36 -4.47
CA GLU A 162 -12.67 -17.75 -5.83
C GLU A 162 -13.89 -17.88 -6.75
N THR A 163 -14.98 -18.48 -6.27
CA THR A 163 -16.20 -18.70 -7.06
C THR A 163 -16.92 -17.40 -7.39
N VAL A 164 -17.14 -16.52 -6.40
CA VAL A 164 -17.88 -15.26 -6.62
C VAL A 164 -17.09 -14.33 -7.56
N SER A 165 -15.76 -14.33 -7.44
CA SER A 165 -14.88 -13.49 -8.26
C SER A 165 -14.83 -13.95 -9.72
N SER A 166 -14.73 -15.27 -9.95
CA SER A 166 -14.54 -15.82 -11.30
C SER A 166 -15.85 -16.05 -12.06
N GLU A 167 -16.88 -16.57 -11.40
CA GLU A 167 -18.11 -17.03 -12.06
C GLU A 167 -19.30 -16.08 -11.92
N LEU A 168 -19.38 -15.33 -10.80
CA LEU A 168 -20.53 -14.47 -10.50
C LEU A 168 -20.31 -13.00 -10.85
N ALA A 169 -19.14 -12.65 -11.36
CA ALA A 169 -18.74 -11.26 -11.63
C ALA A 169 -18.86 -10.35 -10.40
N TRP A 170 -18.48 -10.88 -9.22
CA TRP A 170 -18.34 -10.08 -8.01
C TRP A 170 -16.93 -9.50 -7.94
N TYR A 171 -16.83 -8.19 -8.12
CA TYR A 171 -15.60 -7.43 -7.99
C TYR A 171 -15.51 -6.75 -6.61
N SER A 172 -16.64 -6.45 -5.96
CA SER A 172 -16.71 -6.06 -4.54
C SER A 172 -17.67 -6.95 -3.75
N ALA A 173 -17.40 -7.14 -2.47
CA ALA A 173 -18.31 -7.83 -1.54
C ALA A 173 -18.20 -7.25 -0.12
N ALA A 174 -19.32 -7.19 0.59
CA ALA A 174 -19.30 -7.06 2.05
C ALA A 174 -19.29 -8.44 2.70
N VAL A 175 -18.73 -8.54 3.90
CA VAL A 175 -18.78 -9.76 4.70
C VAL A 175 -19.51 -9.48 6.00
N VAL A 176 -20.48 -10.33 6.31
CA VAL A 176 -21.26 -10.27 7.55
C VAL A 176 -21.01 -11.56 8.33
N PHE A 177 -20.62 -11.42 9.60
CA PHE A 177 -20.33 -12.52 10.50
C PHE A 177 -21.37 -12.61 11.61
N GLY A 178 -21.70 -13.82 12.04
CA GLY A 178 -22.40 -14.04 13.30
C GLY A 178 -21.49 -13.66 14.48
N SER A 179 -22.07 -13.21 15.59
CA SER A 179 -21.31 -12.98 16.83
C SER A 179 -20.99 -14.27 17.59
N ASP A 180 -21.25 -15.44 17.00
CA ASP A 180 -21.04 -16.76 17.58
C ASP A 180 -19.65 -17.34 17.25
N ALA A 181 -19.37 -18.56 17.73
CA ALA A 181 -18.11 -19.25 17.47
C ALA A 181 -17.84 -19.50 15.97
N TYR A 182 -18.89 -19.61 15.15
CA TYR A 182 -18.76 -19.79 13.71
C TYR A 182 -18.28 -18.52 13.03
N GLY A 183 -19.01 -17.42 13.19
CA GLY A 183 -18.69 -16.14 12.54
C GLY A 183 -17.34 -15.59 12.98
N THR A 184 -17.02 -15.64 14.28
CA THR A 184 -15.70 -15.24 14.81
C THR A 184 -14.56 -16.13 14.31
N GLY A 185 -14.79 -17.45 14.22
CA GLY A 185 -13.83 -18.39 13.66
C GLY A 185 -13.53 -18.09 12.19
N VAL A 186 -14.55 -17.75 11.40
CA VAL A 186 -14.40 -17.38 9.99
C VAL A 186 -13.70 -16.02 9.82
N GLU A 187 -14.05 -15.03 10.64
CA GLU A 187 -13.42 -13.70 10.61
C GLU A 187 -11.90 -13.81 10.83
N SER A 188 -11.48 -14.63 11.80
CA SER A 188 -10.07 -14.81 12.15
C SER A 188 -9.20 -15.35 11.01
N VAL A 189 -9.80 -16.04 10.04
CA VAL A 189 -9.09 -16.64 8.90
C VAL A 189 -9.29 -15.88 7.58
N LEU A 190 -10.26 -14.95 7.49
CA LEU A 190 -10.66 -14.31 6.24
C LEU A 190 -9.48 -13.66 5.51
N ASP A 191 -8.68 -12.84 6.19
CA ASP A 191 -7.58 -12.10 5.56
C ASP A 191 -6.49 -13.04 5.04
N ALA A 192 -6.24 -14.15 5.75
CA ALA A 192 -5.33 -15.19 5.28
C ALA A 192 -5.87 -15.89 4.04
N GLN A 193 -7.17 -16.20 3.99
CA GLN A 193 -7.78 -16.86 2.85
C GLN A 193 -7.88 -15.95 1.62
N VAL A 194 -8.14 -14.64 1.79
CA VAL A 194 -8.07 -13.66 0.70
C VAL A 194 -6.67 -13.67 0.06
N ARG A 195 -5.60 -13.83 0.85
CA ARG A 195 -4.23 -13.92 0.33
C ARG A 195 -3.91 -15.24 -0.38
N LEU A 196 -4.54 -16.33 0.03
CA LEU A 196 -4.32 -17.67 -0.53
C LEU A 196 -5.21 -17.96 -1.75
N ALA A 197 -6.32 -17.23 -1.90
CA ALA A 197 -7.22 -17.34 -3.03
C ALA A 197 -6.52 -16.94 -4.34
N ARG A 198 -6.83 -17.64 -5.44
CA ARG A 198 -6.33 -17.25 -6.79
C ARG A 198 -6.92 -15.94 -7.28
N SER A 199 -8.17 -15.69 -6.92
CA SER A 199 -8.94 -14.50 -7.23
C SER A 199 -9.93 -14.29 -6.10
N ALA A 200 -10.12 -13.04 -5.69
CA ALA A 200 -11.08 -12.66 -4.67
C ALA A 200 -11.69 -11.30 -5.04
N PRO A 201 -12.96 -11.03 -4.67
CA PRO A 201 -13.49 -9.67 -4.71
C PRO A 201 -12.74 -8.79 -3.71
N THR A 202 -12.76 -7.48 -3.94
CA THR A 202 -12.35 -6.51 -2.92
C THR A 202 -13.38 -6.56 -1.79
N ILE A 203 -12.92 -6.93 -0.59
CA ILE A 203 -13.76 -6.88 0.62
C ILE A 203 -13.86 -5.43 1.06
N VAL A 204 -15.04 -4.84 0.92
CA VAL A 204 -15.25 -3.40 1.15
C VAL A 204 -15.62 -3.08 2.59
N THR A 205 -16.23 -4.03 3.31
CA THR A 205 -16.52 -3.91 4.74
C THR A 205 -16.71 -5.29 5.39
N LYS A 206 -16.53 -5.33 6.71
CA LYS A 206 -16.66 -6.48 7.60
C LYS A 206 -17.56 -6.07 8.77
N VAL A 207 -18.73 -6.70 8.93
CA VAL A 207 -19.71 -6.31 9.94
C VAL A 207 -20.17 -7.53 10.75
N PHE A 208 -20.43 -7.35 12.04
CA PHE A 208 -21.00 -8.40 12.88
C PHE A 208 -22.50 -8.19 13.08
N VAL A 209 -23.27 -9.28 12.99
CA VAL A 209 -24.66 -9.33 13.44
C VAL A 209 -24.70 -9.91 14.83
N LYS A 210 -25.39 -9.23 15.74
CA LYS A 210 -25.57 -9.71 17.12
C LYS A 210 -26.55 -10.87 17.15
N ALA A 211 -26.19 -11.94 17.85
CA ALA A 211 -27.12 -13.01 18.20
C ALA A 211 -28.27 -12.43 19.05
N GLY A 212 -29.52 -12.61 18.60
CA GLY A 212 -30.70 -12.03 19.26
C GLY A 212 -30.81 -10.50 19.20
N GLY A 213 -30.16 -9.85 18.22
CA GLY A 213 -30.24 -8.42 18.01
C GLY A 213 -31.66 -7.90 17.74
N THR A 214 -31.86 -6.60 17.95
CA THR A 214 -33.12 -5.90 17.67
C THR A 214 -33.28 -5.63 16.17
N LEU A 215 -34.49 -5.27 15.74
CA LEU A 215 -34.74 -4.83 14.35
C LEU A 215 -33.85 -3.64 13.95
N GLU A 216 -33.57 -2.75 14.90
CA GLU A 216 -32.70 -1.59 14.67
C GLU A 216 -31.23 -1.99 14.53
N ASP A 217 -30.74 -2.96 15.34
CA ASP A 217 -29.40 -3.52 15.18
C ASP A 217 -29.22 -4.11 13.77
N ASP A 218 -30.21 -4.88 13.28
CA ASP A 218 -30.16 -5.51 11.96
C ASP A 218 -30.20 -4.46 10.83
N ASP A 219 -31.03 -3.43 10.96
CA ASP A 219 -31.07 -2.33 10.00
C ASP A 219 -29.75 -1.55 9.97
N ASN A 220 -29.08 -1.38 11.12
CA ASN A 220 -27.79 -0.71 11.21
C ASN A 220 -26.69 -1.50 10.49
N VAL A 221 -26.69 -2.84 10.60
CA VAL A 221 -25.78 -3.70 9.83
C VAL A 221 -25.95 -3.47 8.33
N ILE A 222 -27.20 -3.42 7.83
CA ILE A 222 -27.45 -3.18 6.41
C ILE A 222 -27.06 -1.75 5.99
N ARG A 223 -27.28 -0.74 6.84
CA ARG A 223 -26.84 0.64 6.56
C ARG A 223 -25.32 0.74 6.43
N GLU A 224 -24.57 0.07 7.30
CA GLU A 224 -23.12 0.00 7.26
C GLU A 224 -22.62 -0.72 6.00
N VAL A 225 -23.27 -1.82 5.61
CA VAL A 225 -22.97 -2.52 4.35
C VAL A 225 -23.23 -1.61 3.13
N LEU A 226 -24.34 -0.87 3.13
CA LEU A 226 -24.74 0.00 2.03
C LEU A 226 -23.83 1.22 1.83
N GLU A 227 -23.07 1.64 2.86
CA GLU A 227 -22.10 2.73 2.75
C GLU A 227 -21.13 2.51 1.57
N TYR A 228 -20.72 1.27 1.38
CA TYR A 228 -19.75 0.87 0.35
C TYR A 228 -20.40 0.36 -0.95
N ARG A 229 -21.74 0.37 -1.01
CA ARG A 229 -22.56 -0.03 -2.17
C ARG A 229 -22.20 -1.39 -2.81
N PRO A 230 -21.85 -2.45 -2.05
CA PRO A 230 -21.73 -3.77 -2.62
C PRO A 230 -23.13 -4.26 -3.04
N ALA A 231 -23.22 -5.06 -4.09
CA ALA A 231 -24.45 -5.77 -4.41
C ALA A 231 -24.45 -7.18 -3.78
N GLY A 232 -23.27 -7.77 -3.63
CA GLY A 232 -23.08 -9.08 -3.01
C GLY A 232 -22.63 -9.00 -1.56
N ILE A 233 -23.30 -9.76 -0.68
CA ILE A 233 -22.97 -9.88 0.74
C ILE A 233 -22.65 -11.34 1.03
N LEU A 234 -21.44 -11.61 1.52
CA LEU A 234 -21.03 -12.91 2.03
C LEU A 234 -21.46 -13.03 3.49
N CYS A 235 -22.31 -13.99 3.80
CA CYS A 235 -22.92 -14.15 5.12
C CYS A 235 -22.41 -15.44 5.77
N PHE A 236 -21.56 -15.31 6.78
CA PHE A 236 -21.12 -16.39 7.65
C PHE A 236 -21.85 -16.29 8.97
N VAL A 237 -23.15 -16.59 8.91
CA VAL A 237 -24.15 -16.35 9.97
C VAL A 237 -25.05 -17.58 10.10
N ALA A 238 -25.72 -17.73 11.23
CA ALA A 238 -26.72 -18.78 11.42
C ALA A 238 -27.99 -18.54 10.59
N ALA A 239 -28.79 -19.59 10.38
CA ALA A 239 -30.07 -19.50 9.64
C ALA A 239 -30.99 -18.35 10.09
N ALA A 240 -31.16 -18.18 11.42
CA ALA A 240 -32.01 -17.13 11.98
C ALA A 240 -31.51 -15.72 11.67
N GLU A 241 -30.19 -15.53 11.67
CA GLU A 241 -29.53 -14.26 11.39
C GLU A 241 -29.62 -13.90 9.91
N LEU A 242 -29.47 -14.88 9.01
CA LEU A 242 -29.64 -14.68 7.57
C LEU A 242 -31.05 -14.20 7.23
N LEU A 243 -32.08 -14.78 7.87
CA LEU A 243 -33.47 -14.36 7.70
C LEU A 243 -33.73 -12.95 8.26
N ARG A 244 -33.12 -12.60 9.41
CA ARG A 244 -33.21 -11.25 9.98
C ARG A 244 -32.56 -10.20 9.08
N LEU A 245 -31.40 -10.50 8.50
CA LEU A 245 -30.75 -9.66 7.50
C LEU A 245 -31.64 -9.47 6.27
N ARG A 246 -32.27 -10.54 5.76
CA ARG A 246 -33.23 -10.44 4.66
C ARG A 246 -34.40 -9.52 5.01
N ALA A 247 -34.97 -9.67 6.20
CA ALA A 247 -36.06 -8.81 6.65
C ALA A 247 -35.62 -7.33 6.80
N ALA A 248 -34.39 -7.07 7.24
CA ALA A 248 -33.83 -5.72 7.30
C ALA A 248 -33.68 -5.08 5.91
N ILE A 249 -33.22 -5.86 4.92
CA ILE A 249 -33.13 -5.42 3.52
C ILE A 249 -34.51 -5.04 2.97
N GLU A 250 -35.55 -5.82 3.26
CA GLU A 250 -36.92 -5.53 2.84
C GLU A 250 -37.48 -4.28 3.53
N ARG A 251 -37.26 -4.13 4.85
CA ARG A 251 -37.67 -2.91 5.59
C ARG A 251 -37.03 -1.64 5.05
N LEU A 252 -35.78 -1.72 4.61
CA LEU A 252 -35.05 -0.59 4.02
C LEU A 252 -35.36 -0.38 2.52
N GLY A 253 -36.20 -1.23 1.91
CA GLY A 253 -36.58 -1.12 0.49
C GLY A 253 -35.44 -1.47 -0.47
N LYS A 254 -34.50 -2.33 -0.05
CA LYS A 254 -33.27 -2.67 -0.80
C LYS A 254 -33.27 -4.07 -1.40
N GLN A 255 -34.43 -4.72 -1.48
CA GLN A 255 -34.56 -6.12 -1.91
C GLN A 255 -34.06 -6.44 -3.33
N ASP A 256 -34.02 -5.44 -4.22
CA ASP A 256 -33.58 -5.61 -5.62
C ASP A 256 -32.10 -5.20 -5.83
N GLU A 257 -31.46 -4.63 -4.79
CA GLU A 257 -30.10 -4.11 -4.83
C GLU A 257 -29.07 -5.06 -4.21
N LEU A 258 -29.50 -5.92 -3.28
CA LEU A 258 -28.62 -6.75 -2.46
C LEU A 258 -28.90 -8.24 -2.65
N PHE A 259 -27.83 -9.05 -2.66
CA PHE A 259 -27.87 -10.50 -2.76
C PHE A 259 -27.09 -11.12 -1.60
N LEU A 260 -27.75 -12.00 -0.84
CA LEU A 260 -27.14 -12.68 0.31
C LEU A 260 -26.58 -14.04 -0.10
N LEU A 261 -25.29 -14.27 0.11
CA LEU A 261 -24.65 -15.58 -0.07
C LEU A 261 -24.29 -16.15 1.29
N GLY A 262 -25.15 -17.02 1.81
CA GLY A 262 -24.97 -17.68 3.10
C GLY A 262 -24.04 -18.88 3.02
N SER A 263 -23.62 -19.37 4.19
CA SER A 263 -22.79 -20.55 4.34
C SER A 263 -23.57 -21.75 4.89
N LEU A 264 -22.84 -22.80 5.25
CA LEU A 264 -23.34 -24.06 5.80
C LEU A 264 -24.31 -23.90 6.99
N GLU A 265 -24.01 -23.03 7.94
CA GLU A 265 -24.82 -22.82 9.17
C GLU A 265 -26.21 -22.22 8.87
N ALA A 266 -26.45 -21.79 7.63
CA ALA A 266 -27.74 -21.30 7.15
C ALA A 266 -28.46 -22.29 6.20
N VAL A 267 -28.06 -23.56 6.13
CA VAL A 267 -28.69 -24.57 5.24
C VAL A 267 -30.19 -24.76 5.48
N ASN A 268 -30.67 -24.50 6.70
CA ASN A 268 -32.11 -24.50 7.02
C ASN A 268 -32.92 -23.43 6.30
N VAL A 269 -32.26 -22.47 5.65
CA VAL A 269 -32.91 -21.37 4.92
C VAL A 269 -33.20 -21.75 3.46
N VAL A 270 -32.75 -22.91 2.95
CA VAL A 270 -32.93 -23.32 1.53
C VAL A 270 -34.37 -23.14 1.04
N ASP A 271 -35.35 -23.58 1.84
CA ASP A 271 -36.78 -23.45 1.51
C ASP A 271 -37.27 -21.99 1.45
N ALA A 272 -36.62 -21.09 2.19
CA ALA A 272 -36.93 -19.66 2.22
C ALA A 272 -36.20 -18.86 1.12
N LEU A 273 -35.16 -19.39 0.46
CA LEU A 273 -34.38 -18.71 -0.60
C LEU A 273 -35.18 -18.33 -1.87
N GLN A 274 -36.48 -18.59 -1.89
CA GLN A 274 -37.35 -18.25 -3.03
C GLN A 274 -37.53 -16.73 -3.17
N GLY A 275 -37.20 -16.21 -4.35
CA GLY A 275 -37.79 -15.00 -4.88
C GLY A 275 -39.17 -15.27 -5.50
N SER A 276 -39.83 -14.20 -5.97
CA SER A 276 -41.16 -14.22 -6.60
C SER A 276 -41.40 -15.42 -7.55
N PRO A 277 -42.62 -16.01 -7.59
CA PRO A 277 -42.93 -17.33 -8.18
C PRO A 277 -42.80 -17.47 -9.71
N GLN A 278 -42.11 -16.56 -10.39
CA GLN A 278 -41.91 -16.56 -11.84
C GLN A 278 -40.56 -17.19 -12.22
N ALA A 279 -40.53 -18.04 -13.25
CA ALA A 279 -39.28 -18.62 -13.77
C ALA A 279 -38.31 -17.51 -14.26
N PHE A 280 -37.00 -17.75 -14.13
CA PHE A 280 -35.91 -16.81 -14.50
C PHE A 280 -35.88 -15.47 -13.73
N LYS A 281 -36.53 -15.40 -12.56
CA LYS A 281 -36.48 -14.24 -11.67
C LYS A 281 -35.35 -14.36 -10.65
N ARG A 282 -34.70 -13.23 -10.35
CA ARG A 282 -33.58 -13.14 -9.40
C ARG A 282 -33.96 -13.72 -8.05
N HIS A 283 -33.08 -14.53 -7.48
CA HIS A 283 -33.22 -14.98 -6.09
C HIS A 283 -32.69 -13.90 -5.16
N TRP A 284 -33.21 -13.84 -3.93
CA TRP A 284 -32.68 -12.90 -2.94
C TRP A 284 -31.39 -13.38 -2.28
N GLY A 285 -31.12 -14.68 -2.35
CA GLY A 285 -29.88 -15.26 -1.86
C GLY A 285 -29.62 -16.67 -2.38
N ALA A 286 -28.45 -17.17 -2.03
CA ALA A 286 -27.99 -18.53 -2.27
C ALA A 286 -27.16 -18.99 -1.07
N LEU A 287 -26.85 -20.29 -1.01
CA LEU A 287 -25.97 -20.86 0.00
C LEU A 287 -24.78 -21.54 -0.67
N PHE A 288 -23.62 -21.43 -0.06
CA PHE A 288 -22.41 -22.14 -0.48
C PHE A 288 -22.04 -23.18 0.57
N VAL A 289 -22.32 -24.44 0.25
CA VAL A 289 -22.31 -25.55 1.22
C VAL A 289 -21.46 -26.72 0.70
N PRO A 290 -20.84 -27.51 1.59
CA PRO A 290 -20.18 -28.75 1.22
C PRO A 290 -21.19 -29.72 0.59
N LYS A 291 -20.70 -30.58 -0.30
CA LYS A 291 -21.52 -31.58 -0.99
C LYS A 291 -22.16 -32.54 0.02
N TYR A 292 -23.45 -32.80 -0.16
CA TYR A 292 -24.22 -33.79 0.59
C TYR A 292 -25.17 -34.54 -0.34
N ALA A 293 -25.70 -35.68 0.11
CA ALA A 293 -26.73 -36.40 -0.62
C ALA A 293 -28.07 -35.68 -0.45
N SER A 294 -28.77 -35.40 -1.55
CA SER A 294 -30.05 -34.68 -1.49
C SER A 294 -31.13 -35.49 -0.76
N VAL A 295 -32.18 -34.79 -0.31
CA VAL A 295 -33.37 -35.40 0.30
C VAL A 295 -33.93 -36.50 -0.62
N GLU A 296 -34.05 -36.24 -1.93
CA GLU A 296 -34.54 -37.22 -2.90
C GLU A 296 -33.65 -38.46 -2.98
N SER A 297 -32.33 -38.28 -2.90
CA SER A 297 -31.38 -39.41 -2.91
C SER A 297 -31.56 -40.29 -1.68
N LEU A 298 -31.62 -39.69 -0.48
CA LEU A 298 -31.77 -40.45 0.78
C LEU A 298 -33.14 -41.12 0.90
N VAL A 299 -34.19 -40.48 0.39
CA VAL A 299 -35.54 -41.06 0.30
C VAL A 299 -35.59 -42.18 -0.74
N SER A 300 -34.92 -42.04 -1.90
CA SER A 300 -34.88 -43.10 -2.92
C SER A 300 -34.17 -44.37 -2.44
N GLN A 301 -33.18 -44.21 -1.56
CA GLN A 301 -32.50 -45.31 -0.86
C GLN A 301 -33.31 -45.82 0.35
N ALA A 302 -34.49 -45.22 0.58
CA ALA A 302 -35.45 -45.52 1.63
C ALA A 302 -34.87 -45.45 3.04
N TYR A 303 -33.91 -44.55 3.28
CA TYR A 303 -33.43 -44.23 4.63
C TYR A 303 -34.44 -43.39 5.40
N PHE A 304 -35.10 -42.46 4.70
CA PHE A 304 -36.14 -41.57 5.22
C PHE A 304 -37.34 -41.52 4.27
N ASP A 305 -38.42 -40.89 4.71
CA ASP A 305 -39.52 -40.45 3.86
C ASP A 305 -39.47 -38.91 3.64
N LEU A 306 -40.33 -38.39 2.76
CA LEU A 306 -40.39 -36.96 2.44
C LEU A 306 -40.96 -36.09 3.58
N GLN A 307 -41.59 -36.68 4.60
CA GLN A 307 -42.20 -35.93 5.70
C GLN A 307 -41.19 -35.66 6.81
N HIS A 308 -40.22 -36.55 7.00
CA HIS A 308 -39.29 -36.54 8.12
C HIS A 308 -37.85 -36.13 7.74
N LEU A 309 -37.62 -35.59 6.54
CA LEU A 309 -36.29 -35.15 6.12
C LEU A 309 -36.35 -33.79 5.40
N ASP A 310 -35.41 -32.91 5.75
CA ASP A 310 -35.13 -31.64 5.09
C ASP A 310 -33.65 -31.53 4.69
N ASP A 311 -33.26 -30.45 4.03
CA ASP A 311 -31.88 -30.25 3.54
C ASP A 311 -30.85 -30.21 4.68
N TYR A 312 -31.19 -29.65 5.84
CA TYR A 312 -30.31 -29.66 7.00
C TYR A 312 -30.09 -31.07 7.52
N GLY A 313 -31.17 -31.84 7.69
CA GLY A 313 -31.09 -33.23 8.10
C GLY A 313 -30.31 -34.06 7.08
N ALA A 314 -30.56 -33.87 5.79
CA ALA A 314 -29.85 -34.56 4.71
C ALA A 314 -28.34 -34.27 4.73
N LEU A 315 -27.96 -33.02 4.95
CA LEU A 315 -26.56 -32.61 5.10
C LEU A 315 -25.90 -33.29 6.30
N VAL A 316 -26.51 -33.19 7.49
CA VAL A 316 -26.00 -33.76 8.75
C VAL A 316 -25.84 -35.28 8.62
N VAL A 317 -26.89 -35.96 8.15
CA VAL A 317 -26.91 -37.41 7.98
C VAL A 317 -25.87 -37.87 6.97
N SER A 318 -25.69 -37.17 5.86
CA SER A 318 -24.69 -37.53 4.85
C SER A 318 -23.28 -37.60 5.44
N HIS A 319 -22.89 -36.58 6.23
CA HIS A 319 -21.58 -36.53 6.87
C HIS A 319 -21.49 -37.52 8.05
N LEU A 320 -22.59 -37.76 8.76
CA LEU A 320 -22.67 -38.76 9.83
C LEU A 320 -22.46 -40.18 9.30
N PHE A 321 -23.13 -40.55 8.20
CA PHE A 321 -22.99 -41.87 7.59
C PHE A 321 -21.57 -42.08 7.05
N ASP A 322 -20.97 -41.06 6.45
CA ASP A 322 -19.57 -41.10 6.06
C ASP A 322 -18.64 -41.26 7.26
N ALA A 323 -18.92 -40.58 8.38
CA ALA A 323 -18.15 -40.76 9.61
C ALA A 323 -18.25 -42.18 10.17
N MET A 324 -19.45 -42.77 10.18
CA MET A 324 -19.66 -44.16 10.60
C MET A 324 -18.96 -45.14 9.65
N GLN A 325 -18.99 -44.91 8.34
CA GLN A 325 -18.28 -45.74 7.35
C GLN A 325 -16.77 -45.71 7.58
N ALA A 326 -16.21 -44.53 7.85
CA ALA A 326 -14.80 -44.35 8.12
C ALA A 326 -14.34 -45.13 9.36
N VAL A 327 -15.13 -45.11 10.44
CA VAL A 327 -14.89 -45.94 11.64
C VAL A 327 -14.95 -47.43 11.29
N GLY A 328 -15.93 -47.83 10.48
CA GLY A 328 -16.07 -49.19 9.96
C GLY A 328 -14.82 -49.69 9.23
N LEU A 329 -14.34 -48.89 8.27
CA LEU A 329 -13.17 -49.19 7.44
C LEU A 329 -11.85 -49.14 8.23
N ALA A 330 -11.73 -48.22 9.18
CA ALA A 330 -10.60 -48.15 10.10
C ALA A 330 -10.54 -49.37 11.05
N GLY A 331 -11.67 -50.06 11.23
CA GLY A 331 -11.77 -51.23 12.09
C GLY A 331 -11.78 -50.92 13.59
N GLY A 332 -12.02 -49.66 13.98
CA GLY A 332 -12.06 -49.19 15.36
C GLY A 332 -12.09 -47.66 15.47
N ALA A 333 -12.10 -47.14 16.71
CA ALA A 333 -12.27 -45.73 17.00
C ALA A 333 -10.98 -44.88 16.92
N SER A 334 -9.83 -45.44 16.52
CA SER A 334 -8.56 -44.70 16.52
C SER A 334 -8.55 -43.57 15.48
N SER A 335 -8.31 -42.32 15.90
CA SER A 335 -8.25 -41.15 15.00
C SER A 335 -7.22 -41.30 13.89
N THR A 336 -6.03 -41.84 14.19
CA THR A 336 -4.97 -42.07 13.18
C THR A 336 -5.33 -43.17 12.19
N ALA A 337 -6.06 -44.21 12.63
CA ALA A 337 -6.57 -45.23 11.72
C ALA A 337 -7.66 -44.66 10.81
N ILE A 338 -8.55 -43.80 11.35
CA ILE A 338 -9.57 -43.10 10.57
C ILE A 338 -8.92 -42.19 9.51
N TRP A 339 -7.81 -41.51 9.79
CA TRP A 339 -7.13 -40.69 8.78
C TRP A 339 -6.56 -41.48 7.58
N SER A 340 -6.36 -42.80 7.75
CA SER A 340 -5.82 -43.66 6.69
C SER A 340 -6.88 -44.18 5.71
N VAL A 341 -8.16 -43.96 5.98
CA VAL A 341 -9.25 -44.49 5.15
C VAL A 341 -9.50 -43.61 3.93
N ARG A 342 -9.89 -44.26 2.82
CA ARG A 342 -10.34 -43.60 1.60
C ARG A 342 -11.51 -44.39 1.01
N PHE A 343 -12.63 -43.72 0.76
CA PHE A 343 -13.82 -44.35 0.16
C PHE A 343 -14.73 -43.31 -0.49
N ASP A 344 -15.63 -43.76 -1.35
CA ASP A 344 -16.69 -42.91 -1.91
C ASP A 344 -17.96 -43.03 -1.05
N GLY A 345 -18.34 -41.92 -0.43
CA GLY A 345 -19.48 -41.81 0.46
C GLY A 345 -20.58 -40.87 -0.04
N PHE A 346 -21.49 -40.51 0.84
CA PHE A 346 -22.61 -39.61 0.55
C PHE A 346 -22.14 -38.19 0.22
N THR A 347 -20.99 -37.77 0.75
CA THR A 347 -20.41 -36.44 0.53
C THR A 347 -19.35 -36.42 -0.57
N GLY A 348 -19.29 -37.47 -1.40
CA GLY A 348 -18.25 -37.69 -2.41
C GLY A 348 -17.10 -38.52 -1.85
N THR A 349 -15.92 -38.41 -2.46
CA THR A 349 -14.73 -39.13 -1.97
C THR A 349 -14.30 -38.54 -0.62
N VAL A 350 -14.20 -39.40 0.39
CA VAL A 350 -13.74 -39.08 1.74
C VAL A 350 -12.31 -39.56 1.86
N ALA A 351 -11.40 -38.62 2.10
CA ALA A 351 -9.98 -38.87 2.32
C ALA A 351 -9.40 -37.78 3.23
N PHE A 352 -8.37 -38.14 4.00
CA PHE A 352 -7.71 -37.25 4.94
C PHE A 352 -6.22 -37.12 4.62
N ASP A 353 -5.65 -35.98 4.98
CA ASP A 353 -4.22 -35.78 4.96
C ASP A 353 -3.59 -36.59 6.10
N ALA A 354 -2.63 -37.45 5.78
CA ALA A 354 -2.02 -38.36 6.75
C ALA A 354 -1.27 -37.64 7.89
N THR A 355 -0.92 -36.36 7.70
CA THR A 355 -0.12 -35.56 8.63
C THR A 355 -1.00 -34.66 9.48
N THR A 356 -1.97 -34.00 8.84
CA THR A 356 -2.84 -32.99 9.48
C THR A 356 -4.18 -33.56 9.90
N GLY A 357 -4.55 -34.78 9.50
CA GLY A 357 -5.84 -35.41 9.83
C GLY A 357 -7.06 -34.70 9.24
N GLN A 358 -6.85 -33.75 8.33
CA GLN A 358 -7.89 -32.90 7.75
C GLN A 358 -8.41 -33.46 6.43
N ARG A 359 -9.69 -33.24 6.16
CA ARG A 359 -10.32 -33.65 4.90
C ARG A 359 -9.64 -32.97 3.69
N GLU A 360 -9.13 -33.78 2.75
CA GLU A 360 -8.42 -33.30 1.55
C GLU A 360 -9.32 -33.19 0.32
N GLU A 361 -10.10 -34.25 0.06
CA GLU A 361 -11.04 -34.30 -1.06
C GLU A 361 -12.35 -33.63 -0.68
N ILE A 362 -12.54 -32.45 -1.26
CA ILE A 362 -13.60 -31.53 -0.87
C ILE A 362 -14.31 -30.99 -2.11
N VAL A 363 -15.62 -30.90 -1.99
CA VAL A 363 -16.51 -30.31 -2.99
C VAL A 363 -17.45 -29.38 -2.26
N TYR A 364 -17.45 -28.12 -2.67
CA TYR A 364 -18.46 -27.13 -2.30
C TYR A 364 -19.36 -26.85 -3.48
N SER A 365 -20.63 -26.60 -3.19
CA SER A 365 -21.66 -26.38 -4.19
C SER A 365 -22.47 -25.14 -3.86
N LEU A 366 -22.84 -24.40 -4.90
CA LEU A 366 -23.77 -23.29 -4.79
C LEU A 366 -25.20 -23.82 -4.92
N VAL A 367 -25.97 -23.68 -3.84
CA VAL A 367 -27.33 -24.19 -3.70
C VAL A 367 -28.31 -23.03 -3.63
N THR A 368 -29.42 -23.18 -4.34
CA THR A 368 -30.60 -22.30 -4.26
C THR A 368 -31.85 -23.17 -4.19
N LYS A 369 -33.02 -22.58 -3.94
CA LYS A 369 -34.28 -23.34 -3.93
C LYS A 369 -34.57 -24.04 -5.27
N THR A 370 -34.21 -23.44 -6.39
CA THR A 370 -34.46 -24.02 -7.73
C THR A 370 -33.33 -24.95 -8.20
N TYR A 371 -32.13 -24.74 -7.70
CA TYR A 371 -30.93 -25.51 -8.02
C TYR A 371 -30.41 -26.14 -6.72
N ALA A 372 -31.09 -27.22 -6.32
CA ALA A 372 -30.79 -28.02 -5.14
C ALA A 372 -29.58 -28.95 -5.37
N ALA A 373 -29.19 -29.71 -4.33
CA ALA A 373 -28.00 -30.58 -4.35
C ALA A 373 -27.94 -31.59 -5.52
N TYR A 374 -29.07 -31.95 -6.13
CA TYR A 374 -29.13 -32.86 -7.29
C TYR A 374 -29.03 -32.14 -8.66
N ARG A 375 -29.16 -30.80 -8.71
CA ARG A 375 -29.07 -29.98 -9.93
C ARG A 375 -28.27 -28.71 -9.64
N LEU A 376 -26.94 -28.84 -9.65
CA LEU A 376 -26.01 -27.81 -9.21
C LEU A 376 -25.78 -26.71 -10.26
N LEU A 377 -25.68 -25.46 -9.82
CA LEU A 377 -25.27 -24.32 -10.68
C LEU A 377 -23.75 -24.26 -10.80
N ILE A 378 -23.07 -24.24 -9.66
CA ILE A 378 -21.61 -24.13 -9.58
C ILE A 378 -21.07 -25.10 -8.54
N THR A 379 -19.96 -25.74 -8.87
CA THR A 379 -19.15 -26.50 -7.91
C THR A 379 -17.73 -25.98 -7.87
N TRP A 380 -17.17 -25.91 -6.68
CA TRP A 380 -15.75 -25.73 -6.42
C TRP A 380 -15.22 -27.04 -5.82
N SER A 381 -14.22 -27.64 -6.43
CA SER A 381 -13.67 -28.93 -5.98
C SER A 381 -12.16 -28.90 -5.90
N ARG A 382 -11.61 -29.59 -4.90
CA ARG A 382 -10.17 -29.80 -4.75
C ARG A 382 -9.90 -31.25 -4.34
N ASN A 383 -8.96 -31.89 -5.05
CA ASN A 383 -8.60 -33.29 -4.80
C ASN A 383 -7.55 -33.45 -3.69
N SER A 384 -6.58 -32.53 -3.58
CA SER A 384 -5.66 -32.53 -2.44
C SER A 384 -5.12 -31.13 -2.19
N SER A 385 -4.46 -30.93 -1.05
CA SER A 385 -3.77 -29.68 -0.71
C SER A 385 -2.75 -29.25 -1.78
N ALA A 386 -2.13 -30.19 -2.49
CA ALA A 386 -1.15 -29.93 -3.56
C ALA A 386 -1.80 -29.57 -4.91
N PHE A 387 -3.06 -29.96 -5.14
CA PHE A 387 -3.74 -29.69 -6.39
C PHE A 387 -4.46 -28.35 -6.40
N ASN A 388 -4.40 -27.77 -7.58
CA ASN A 388 -5.07 -26.56 -7.94
C ASN A 388 -6.61 -26.78 -7.95
N PRO A 389 -7.43 -26.01 -7.20
CA PRO A 389 -8.88 -26.14 -7.25
C PRO A 389 -9.47 -25.93 -8.65
N VAL A 390 -10.59 -26.60 -8.90
CA VAL A 390 -11.36 -26.57 -10.15
C VAL A 390 -12.75 -26.01 -9.87
N ILE A 391 -13.15 -25.01 -10.64
CA ILE A 391 -14.49 -24.41 -10.60
C ILE A 391 -15.22 -24.84 -11.86
N ARG A 392 -16.46 -25.31 -11.72
CA ARG A 392 -17.33 -25.69 -12.84
C ARG A 392 -18.66 -25.00 -12.69
N ASN A 393 -19.03 -24.19 -13.69
CA ASN A 393 -20.33 -23.57 -13.83
C ASN A 393 -21.13 -24.31 -14.90
N PHE A 394 -22.16 -25.04 -14.47
CA PHE A 394 -22.92 -25.94 -15.34
C PHE A 394 -23.86 -25.19 -16.28
N ASN A 395 -24.32 -23.99 -15.89
CA ASN A 395 -25.12 -23.12 -16.75
C ASN A 395 -24.83 -21.63 -16.52
N PRO A 396 -23.79 -21.07 -17.16
CA PRO A 396 -23.38 -19.68 -16.96
C PRO A 396 -24.48 -18.64 -17.27
N THR A 397 -25.36 -18.93 -18.23
CA THR A 397 -26.45 -18.03 -18.64
C THR A 397 -27.52 -17.95 -17.56
N GLU A 398 -27.94 -19.09 -17.01
CA GLU A 398 -28.89 -19.14 -15.89
C GLU A 398 -28.29 -18.55 -14.62
N THR A 399 -27.02 -18.86 -14.31
CA THR A 399 -26.30 -18.30 -13.17
C THR A 399 -26.36 -16.76 -13.17
N LYS A 400 -26.08 -16.11 -14.31
CA LYS A 400 -26.14 -14.65 -14.46
C LYS A 400 -27.56 -14.07 -14.36
N ALA A 401 -28.59 -14.84 -14.68
CA ALA A 401 -29.98 -14.42 -14.55
C ALA A 401 -30.47 -14.49 -13.10
N VAL A 402 -30.00 -15.51 -12.37
CA VAL A 402 -30.44 -15.83 -11.01
C VAL A 402 -29.71 -15.01 -9.95
N ILE A 403 -28.42 -14.74 -10.16
CA ILE A 403 -27.53 -14.12 -9.18
C ILE A 403 -27.14 -12.72 -9.64
N LEU A 404 -27.27 -11.75 -8.73
CA LEU A 404 -26.92 -10.37 -9.00
C LEU A 404 -25.38 -10.22 -9.11
N PRO A 405 -24.84 -9.62 -10.18
CA PRO A 405 -23.44 -9.27 -10.21
C PRO A 405 -23.13 -8.17 -9.19
N SER A 406 -21.93 -8.17 -8.63
CA SER A 406 -21.47 -7.14 -7.70
C SER A 406 -20.34 -6.35 -8.34
N PRO A 407 -20.64 -5.31 -9.15
CA PRO A 407 -19.62 -4.49 -9.79
C PRO A 407 -18.79 -3.75 -8.75
N LEU A 408 -17.52 -3.45 -9.08
CA LEU A 408 -16.66 -2.68 -8.19
C LEU A 408 -17.18 -1.25 -8.07
N ARG A 409 -18.03 -1.03 -7.07
CA ARG A 409 -18.59 0.29 -6.74
C ARG A 409 -17.84 0.99 -5.64
N ALA A 410 -16.77 0.39 -5.12
CA ALA A 410 -15.88 1.03 -4.19
C ALA A 410 -14.42 0.78 -4.54
N VAL A 411 -13.59 1.81 -4.44
CA VAL A 411 -12.18 1.80 -4.80
C VAL A 411 -11.38 2.18 -3.55
N THR A 412 -10.53 1.26 -3.10
CA THR A 412 -9.63 1.53 -1.97
C THR A 412 -8.45 2.35 -2.47
N VAL A 413 -8.37 3.59 -1.99
CA VAL A 413 -7.26 4.50 -2.22
C VAL A 413 -6.33 4.37 -1.03
N CYS A 414 -5.24 3.62 -1.22
CA CYS A 414 -4.20 3.54 -0.19
C CYS A 414 -3.38 4.82 -0.23
N MET A 415 -3.22 5.48 0.91
CA MET A 415 -2.58 6.76 1.02
C MET A 415 -1.51 6.67 2.09
N ALA A 416 -0.28 7.01 1.73
CA ALA A 416 0.85 6.89 2.63
C ALA A 416 1.46 8.26 2.91
N ALA A 417 1.85 8.48 4.15
CA ALA A 417 2.53 9.69 4.59
C ALA A 417 3.42 9.39 5.80
N ALA A 418 4.44 10.19 6.01
CA ALA A 418 5.18 10.18 7.27
C ALA A 418 4.42 10.99 8.35
N PRO A 419 4.61 10.68 9.65
CA PRO A 419 3.86 11.28 10.74
C PRO A 419 4.45 12.64 11.12
N THR A 420 4.34 13.60 10.19
CA THR A 420 4.68 15.02 10.39
C THR A 420 3.45 15.89 10.16
N CYS A 421 3.41 17.09 10.74
CA CYS A 421 2.23 17.94 10.57
C CYS A 421 1.98 18.33 9.11
N SER A 422 3.02 18.68 8.35
CA SER A 422 2.88 19.06 6.94
C SER A 422 2.36 17.92 6.07
N GLU A 423 2.86 16.69 6.29
CA GLU A 423 2.44 15.54 5.49
C GLU A 423 1.04 15.07 5.89
N THR A 424 0.69 15.16 7.17
CA THR A 424 -0.65 14.82 7.66
C THR A 424 -1.70 15.84 7.21
N GLU A 425 -1.35 17.12 7.10
CA GLU A 425 -2.22 18.16 6.53
C GLU A 425 -2.55 17.86 5.06
N ALA A 426 -1.53 17.55 4.24
CA ALA A 426 -1.71 17.15 2.84
C ALA A 426 -2.54 15.85 2.71
N LEU A 427 -2.27 14.87 3.57
CA LEU A 427 -3.00 13.62 3.66
C LEU A 427 -4.49 13.87 4.00
N ASN A 428 -4.75 14.69 5.02
CA ASN A 428 -6.10 15.05 5.44
C ASN A 428 -6.87 15.83 4.36
N ALA A 429 -6.19 16.72 3.64
CA ALA A 429 -6.78 17.47 2.53
C ALA A 429 -7.24 16.53 1.39
N MET A 430 -6.48 15.49 1.09
CA MET A 430 -6.90 14.46 0.12
C MET A 430 -8.06 13.61 0.66
N VAL A 431 -8.03 13.20 1.93
CA VAL A 431 -9.15 12.47 2.56
C VAL A 431 -10.44 13.29 2.47
N TYR A 432 -10.37 14.59 2.76
CA TYR A 432 -11.50 15.51 2.60
C TYR A 432 -12.09 15.47 1.18
N VAL A 433 -11.25 15.52 0.14
CA VAL A 433 -11.71 15.51 -1.26
C VAL A 433 -12.42 14.20 -1.60
N PHE A 434 -11.90 13.04 -1.17
CA PHE A 434 -12.56 11.76 -1.40
C PHE A 434 -13.91 11.65 -0.67
N LEU A 435 -13.98 12.07 0.60
CA LEU A 435 -15.24 12.08 1.36
C LEU A 435 -16.26 13.04 0.78
N LEU A 436 -15.83 14.23 0.34
CA LEU A 436 -16.68 15.20 -0.32
C LEU A 436 -17.24 14.63 -1.62
N GLN A 437 -16.40 13.94 -2.40
CA GLN A 437 -16.83 13.28 -3.64
C GLN A 437 -17.88 12.21 -3.36
N ASN A 438 -17.64 11.32 -2.38
CA ASN A 438 -18.59 10.29 -1.98
C ASN A 438 -19.95 10.87 -1.58
N ARG A 439 -19.94 11.99 -0.83
CA ARG A 439 -21.17 12.70 -0.46
C ARG A 439 -21.88 13.27 -1.68
N LYS A 440 -21.15 13.90 -2.60
CA LYS A 440 -21.72 14.47 -3.83
C LYS A 440 -22.30 13.38 -4.76
N SER A 441 -21.69 12.20 -4.81
CA SER A 441 -22.16 11.07 -5.63
C SER A 441 -23.12 10.12 -4.91
N SER A 442 -23.51 10.43 -3.67
CA SER A 442 -24.32 9.57 -2.78
C SER A 442 -25.70 9.20 -3.37
N SER A 443 -26.28 10.06 -4.23
CA SER A 443 -27.56 9.81 -4.91
C SER A 443 -27.41 9.29 -6.34
N VAL A 444 -26.20 9.24 -6.89
CA VAL A 444 -25.94 8.83 -8.28
C VAL A 444 -25.83 7.33 -8.37
N GLN A 445 -26.77 6.69 -9.08
CA GLN A 445 -26.77 5.25 -9.32
C GLN A 445 -25.54 4.83 -10.14
N GLY A 446 -24.81 3.84 -9.64
CA GLY A 446 -23.60 3.33 -10.29
C GLY A 446 -22.33 4.15 -10.06
N ALA A 447 -22.39 5.24 -9.30
CA ALA A 447 -21.18 6.00 -8.96
C ALA A 447 -20.27 5.23 -8.00
N THR A 448 -18.97 5.41 -8.18
CA THR A 448 -17.91 4.80 -7.38
C THR A 448 -17.70 5.55 -6.06
N THR A 449 -17.63 4.79 -4.97
CA THR A 449 -17.24 5.25 -3.63
C THR A 449 -15.72 5.12 -3.47
N PHE A 450 -15.05 6.16 -3.00
CA PHE A 450 -13.61 6.15 -2.71
C PHE A 450 -13.38 5.84 -1.23
N ILE A 451 -12.65 4.79 -0.93
CA ILE A 451 -12.33 4.39 0.45
C ILE A 451 -10.89 4.82 0.75
N PRO A 452 -10.67 5.95 1.45
CA PRO A 452 -9.33 6.35 1.86
C PRO A 452 -8.82 5.38 2.95
N LEU A 453 -7.73 4.68 2.64
CA LEU A 453 -6.99 3.86 3.60
C LEU A 453 -5.64 4.51 3.86
N VAL A 454 -5.47 5.06 5.05
CA VAL A 454 -4.27 5.81 5.42
C VAL A 454 -3.22 4.90 6.07
N LEU A 455 -1.96 5.10 5.72
CA LEU A 455 -0.82 4.28 6.15
C LEU A 455 0.32 5.18 6.68
N ASP A 456 0.68 5.00 7.95
CA ASP A 456 1.90 5.59 8.51
C ASP A 456 3.14 4.91 7.93
N THR A 457 4.02 5.72 7.33
CA THR A 457 5.29 5.25 6.78
C THR A 457 6.46 5.31 7.74
N GLY A 458 6.31 6.02 8.86
CA GLY A 458 7.42 6.51 9.66
C GLY A 458 8.33 7.44 8.86
N LEU A 459 9.33 8.03 9.53
CA LEU A 459 10.24 8.99 8.89
C LEU A 459 11.23 8.33 7.89
N SER A 460 11.51 7.03 8.08
CA SER A 460 12.46 6.27 7.25
C SER A 460 11.81 5.45 6.14
N GLY A 461 10.49 5.24 6.19
CA GLY A 461 9.77 4.35 5.29
C GLY A 461 9.72 2.88 5.73
N VAL A 462 10.50 2.46 6.74
CA VAL A 462 10.50 1.07 7.22
C VAL A 462 9.12 0.67 7.77
N GLN A 463 8.52 1.55 8.58
CA GLN A 463 7.16 1.35 9.10
C GLN A 463 6.16 1.22 7.95
N GLY A 464 6.35 2.00 6.87
CA GLY A 464 5.51 1.94 5.68
C GLY A 464 5.53 0.59 4.98
N LEU A 465 6.63 -0.16 5.04
CA LEU A 465 6.69 -1.52 4.50
C LEU A 465 5.81 -2.49 5.31
N VAL A 466 5.85 -2.38 6.64
CA VAL A 466 5.03 -3.19 7.55
C VAL A 466 3.55 -2.86 7.36
N SER A 467 3.21 -1.58 7.22
CA SER A 467 1.83 -1.11 7.00
C SER A 467 1.29 -1.49 5.61
N LEU A 468 2.12 -1.43 4.56
CA LEU A 468 1.68 -1.64 3.17
C LEU A 468 1.51 -3.12 2.81
N ILE A 469 2.45 -4.01 3.17
CA ILE A 469 2.44 -5.41 2.71
C ILE A 469 1.11 -6.14 2.98
N PRO A 470 0.48 -6.02 4.16
CA PRO A 470 -0.79 -6.70 4.44
C PRO A 470 -1.96 -6.22 3.58
N VAL A 471 -1.94 -4.96 3.14
CA VAL A 471 -3.05 -4.29 2.45
C VAL A 471 -2.76 -4.03 0.97
N ALA A 472 -1.54 -4.24 0.49
CA ALA A 472 -1.12 -3.91 -0.88
C ALA A 472 -2.05 -4.48 -1.95
N ARG A 473 -2.57 -5.69 -1.74
CA ARG A 473 -3.50 -6.35 -2.68
C ARG A 473 -4.91 -5.77 -2.70
N SER A 474 -5.33 -5.08 -1.64
CA SER A 474 -6.63 -4.38 -1.62
C SER A 474 -6.52 -2.96 -2.18
N CYS A 475 -5.30 -2.42 -2.31
CA CYS A 475 -5.07 -1.09 -2.90
C CYS A 475 -5.42 -1.09 -4.40
N SER A 476 -6.46 -0.34 -4.77
CA SER A 476 -6.80 -0.11 -6.17
C SER A 476 -5.88 0.95 -6.80
N VAL A 477 -5.41 1.90 -5.99
CA VAL A 477 -4.42 2.92 -6.32
C VAL A 477 -3.65 3.27 -5.06
N PHE A 478 -2.38 3.64 -5.21
CA PHE A 478 -1.54 4.11 -4.12
C PHE A 478 -1.20 5.59 -4.31
N VAL A 479 -1.42 6.41 -3.30
CA VAL A 479 -1.16 7.85 -3.32
C VAL A 479 -0.10 8.19 -2.27
N GLY A 480 0.96 8.87 -2.69
CA GLY A 480 2.13 9.15 -1.84
C GLY A 480 3.34 8.26 -2.13
N PRO A 481 4.34 8.19 -1.22
CA PRO A 481 4.31 8.68 0.16
C PRO A 481 4.62 10.18 0.36
N GLY A 482 4.85 10.95 -0.71
CA GLY A 482 5.05 12.40 -0.61
C GLY A 482 6.41 12.84 -0.06
N ARG A 483 7.38 11.92 0.03
CA ARG A 483 8.72 12.18 0.54
C ARG A 483 9.74 11.30 -0.15
N ASP A 484 10.79 11.88 -0.71
CA ASP A 484 11.73 11.17 -1.58
C ASP A 484 12.41 9.96 -0.93
N ARG A 485 12.87 10.09 0.33
CA ARG A 485 13.50 8.96 1.07
C ARG A 485 12.53 7.81 1.31
N VAL A 486 11.28 8.13 1.66
CA VAL A 486 10.23 7.15 1.92
C VAL A 486 9.79 6.51 0.60
N ALA A 487 9.64 7.32 -0.46
CA ALA A 487 9.31 6.85 -1.80
C ALA A 487 10.38 5.89 -2.34
N LEU A 488 11.66 6.15 -2.08
CA LEU A 488 12.75 5.24 -2.46
C LEU A 488 12.60 3.85 -1.82
N ALA A 489 12.18 3.80 -0.55
CA ALA A 489 11.98 2.55 0.17
C ALA A 489 10.69 1.83 -0.23
N LEU A 490 9.57 2.54 -0.37
CA LEU A 490 8.26 1.93 -0.60
C LEU A 490 7.97 1.61 -2.08
N THR A 491 8.36 2.47 -3.01
CA THR A 491 7.99 2.36 -4.43
C THR A 491 8.40 1.01 -5.06
N PRO A 492 9.59 0.42 -4.77
CA PRO A 492 9.93 -0.92 -5.26
C PRO A 492 8.92 -2.00 -4.85
N VAL A 493 8.38 -1.92 -3.63
CA VAL A 493 7.34 -2.85 -3.15
C VAL A 493 6.02 -2.58 -3.86
N VAL A 494 5.62 -1.32 -4.01
CA VAL A 494 4.43 -0.93 -4.78
C VAL A 494 4.50 -1.47 -6.21
N ASN A 495 5.67 -1.41 -6.85
CA ASN A 495 5.91 -1.97 -8.18
C ASN A 495 5.80 -3.50 -8.22
N GLN A 496 6.27 -4.21 -7.18
CA GLN A 496 6.17 -5.67 -7.08
C GLN A 496 4.71 -6.14 -7.05
N PHE A 497 3.81 -5.35 -6.47
CA PHE A 497 2.37 -5.61 -6.49
C PHE A 497 1.66 -5.06 -7.74
N ALA A 498 2.40 -4.43 -8.66
CA ALA A 498 1.86 -3.78 -9.85
C ALA A 498 0.74 -2.77 -9.53
N ILE A 499 0.95 -1.98 -8.48
CA ILE A 499 -0.01 -0.96 -8.03
C ILE A 499 0.31 0.36 -8.73
N THR A 500 -0.68 0.97 -9.37
CA THR A 500 -0.58 2.32 -9.93
C THR A 500 -0.34 3.31 -8.79
N GLN A 501 0.79 4.01 -8.85
CA GLN A 501 1.19 4.99 -7.84
C GLN A 501 1.07 6.41 -8.37
N LEU A 502 0.47 7.29 -7.57
CA LEU A 502 0.40 8.72 -7.81
C LEU A 502 0.96 9.47 -6.60
N ASP A 503 2.20 9.92 -6.66
CA ASP A 503 2.81 10.68 -5.59
C ASP A 503 2.45 12.18 -5.67
N TYR A 504 2.28 12.81 -4.51
CA TYR A 504 1.85 14.21 -4.39
C TYR A 504 2.96 15.20 -4.02
N ASN A 505 4.16 14.75 -3.63
CA ASN A 505 5.23 15.63 -3.13
C ASN A 505 6.67 15.09 -3.35
N THR A 506 6.84 14.02 -4.11
CA THR A 506 8.14 13.46 -4.54
C THR A 506 8.57 14.07 -5.88
N ALA A 507 9.52 15.00 -5.85
CA ALA A 507 9.91 15.83 -7.00
C ALA A 507 11.21 15.40 -7.70
N GLU A 508 11.88 14.36 -7.21
CA GLU A 508 13.15 13.87 -7.78
C GLU A 508 13.03 13.31 -9.20
N GLU A 509 14.05 13.54 -10.03
CA GLU A 509 14.06 13.08 -11.43
C GLU A 509 14.23 11.56 -11.55
N LEU A 510 14.87 10.91 -10.59
CA LEU A 510 15.09 9.45 -10.56
C LEU A 510 13.79 8.65 -10.74
N PHE A 511 12.69 9.10 -10.15
CA PHE A 511 11.38 8.42 -10.24
C PHE A 511 10.71 8.56 -11.62
N SER A 512 11.30 9.34 -12.55
CA SER A 512 10.87 9.37 -13.96
C SER A 512 11.42 8.21 -14.79
N ASP A 513 12.35 7.42 -14.24
CA ASP A 513 12.83 6.21 -14.89
C ASP A 513 11.75 5.12 -14.87
N ARG A 514 11.15 4.87 -16.02
CA ARG A 514 10.06 3.89 -16.20
C ARG A 514 10.53 2.43 -16.15
N VAL A 515 11.83 2.17 -16.24
CA VAL A 515 12.38 0.82 -16.09
C VAL A 515 12.45 0.49 -14.60
N LEU A 516 12.92 1.42 -13.78
CA LEU A 516 13.01 1.25 -12.33
C LEU A 516 11.66 1.45 -11.62
N TYR A 517 10.85 2.39 -12.13
CA TYR A 517 9.59 2.81 -11.51
C TYR A 517 8.40 2.79 -12.50
N PRO A 518 8.04 1.61 -13.06
CA PRO A 518 7.07 1.49 -14.14
C PRO A 518 5.66 2.02 -13.80
N TYR A 519 5.24 1.90 -12.53
CA TYR A 519 3.91 2.30 -12.08
C TYR A 519 3.85 3.67 -11.39
N PHE A 520 4.99 4.37 -11.30
CA PHE A 520 5.08 5.67 -10.66
C PHE A 520 4.56 6.78 -11.58
N SER A 521 3.73 7.65 -11.03
CA SER A 521 3.30 8.92 -11.59
C SER A 521 3.24 9.96 -10.46
N ARG A 522 3.17 11.25 -10.78
CA ARG A 522 3.09 12.31 -9.76
C ARG A 522 2.23 13.50 -10.17
N SER A 523 1.57 14.10 -9.19
CA SER A 523 0.84 15.37 -9.33
C SER A 523 1.70 16.59 -8.99
N THR A 524 2.87 16.39 -8.38
CA THR A 524 3.87 17.45 -8.15
C THR A 524 4.77 17.63 -9.37
N PRO A 525 5.18 18.86 -9.71
CA PRO A 525 6.19 19.08 -10.74
C PRO A 525 7.57 18.53 -10.36
N THR A 526 8.41 18.31 -11.37
CA THR A 526 9.80 17.89 -11.15
C THR A 526 10.64 19.02 -10.56
N ASN A 527 11.71 18.67 -9.83
CA ASN A 527 12.64 19.63 -9.25
C ASN A 527 13.31 20.55 -10.28
N ALA A 528 13.37 20.14 -11.56
CA ALA A 528 13.85 21.00 -12.64
C ALA A 528 13.09 22.33 -12.74
N PHE A 529 11.80 22.35 -12.40
CA PHE A 529 11.02 23.59 -12.34
C PHE A 529 11.42 24.45 -11.13
N ASN A 530 11.55 23.85 -9.95
CA ASN A 530 11.98 24.56 -8.73
C ASN A 530 13.33 25.27 -8.94
N TYR A 531 14.30 24.60 -9.55
CA TYR A 531 15.63 25.17 -9.79
C TYR A 531 15.62 26.35 -10.77
N ARG A 532 14.62 26.44 -11.64
CA ARG A 532 14.44 27.57 -12.56
C ARG A 532 13.91 28.79 -11.83
N ILE A 533 13.00 28.59 -10.87
CA ILE A 533 12.38 29.67 -10.09
C ILE A 533 13.43 30.44 -9.31
N TYR A 534 14.28 29.75 -8.54
CA TYR A 534 15.29 30.40 -7.71
C TYR A 534 16.23 31.28 -8.54
N GLY A 535 16.65 30.80 -9.71
CA GLY A 535 17.50 31.58 -10.61
C GLY A 535 16.78 32.78 -11.22
N GLU A 536 15.51 32.67 -11.59
CA GLU A 536 14.74 33.81 -12.12
C GLU A 536 14.47 34.88 -11.07
N VAL A 537 14.25 34.48 -9.81
CA VAL A 537 14.12 35.43 -8.70
C VAL A 537 15.45 36.14 -8.42
N CYS A 538 16.56 35.42 -8.40
CA CYS A 538 17.89 36.04 -8.24
C CYS A 538 18.16 37.05 -9.36
N ALA A 539 17.88 36.68 -10.62
CA ALA A 539 18.02 37.58 -11.76
C ALA A 539 17.12 38.83 -11.67
N TYR A 540 15.89 38.69 -11.15
CA TYR A 540 14.99 39.84 -10.94
C TYR A 540 15.56 40.86 -9.96
N PHE A 541 16.19 40.40 -8.87
CA PHE A 541 16.83 41.26 -7.88
C PHE A 541 18.28 41.65 -8.23
N ALA A 542 18.76 41.30 -9.43
CA ALA A 542 20.14 41.49 -9.88
C ALA A 542 21.19 40.86 -8.94
N TRP A 543 20.85 39.71 -8.36
CA TRP A 543 21.78 38.90 -7.57
C TRP A 543 22.50 37.90 -8.46
N GLU A 544 23.83 37.94 -8.47
CA GLU A 544 24.68 37.12 -9.32
C GLU A 544 25.47 36.08 -8.52
N ARG A 545 25.52 36.18 -7.19
CA ARG A 545 26.29 35.27 -6.33
C ARG A 545 25.42 34.64 -5.23
N VAL A 546 25.48 33.30 -5.13
CA VAL A 546 24.72 32.53 -4.13
C VAL A 546 25.57 31.44 -3.47
N VAL A 547 25.16 31.03 -2.27
CA VAL A 547 25.62 29.81 -1.60
C VAL A 547 24.47 28.81 -1.54
N ILE A 548 24.78 27.53 -1.75
CA ILE A 548 23.79 26.44 -1.64
C ILE A 548 24.13 25.60 -0.41
N VAL A 549 23.12 25.25 0.37
CA VAL A 549 23.26 24.33 1.51
C VAL A 549 22.40 23.11 1.25
N GLY A 550 23.03 21.95 1.07
CA GLY A 550 22.37 20.66 0.84
C GLY A 550 22.58 19.69 2.00
N PHE A 551 21.77 18.64 2.07
CA PHE A 551 21.96 17.55 3.01
C PHE A 551 22.95 16.52 2.45
N ASP A 552 23.88 16.00 3.26
CA ASP A 552 24.93 15.07 2.78
C ASP A 552 24.43 13.62 2.60
N ASP A 553 23.45 13.45 1.73
CA ASP A 553 23.03 12.16 1.22
C ASP A 553 23.04 12.14 -0.31
N GLN A 554 22.72 10.99 -0.91
CA GLN A 554 22.70 10.86 -2.37
C GLN A 554 21.70 11.82 -3.05
N PHE A 555 20.59 12.15 -2.38
CA PHE A 555 19.56 13.04 -2.93
C PHE A 555 20.02 14.49 -2.86
N GLY A 556 20.48 14.95 -1.70
CA GLY A 556 20.99 16.29 -1.50
C GLY A 556 22.17 16.59 -2.42
N ARG A 557 23.10 15.65 -2.63
CA ARG A 557 24.18 15.81 -3.62
C ARG A 557 23.65 15.97 -5.05
N ALA A 558 22.71 15.13 -5.48
CA ALA A 558 22.11 15.23 -6.80
C ALA A 558 21.30 16.53 -7.01
N ARG A 559 20.58 16.98 -5.97
CA ARG A 559 19.85 18.26 -5.97
C ARG A 559 20.80 19.45 -6.09
N VAL A 560 21.89 19.45 -5.33
CA VAL A 560 22.92 20.51 -5.38
C VAL A 560 23.54 20.59 -6.76
N GLU A 561 23.93 19.45 -7.36
CA GLU A 561 24.51 19.41 -8.70
C GLU A 561 23.54 19.98 -9.75
N SER A 562 22.29 19.54 -9.70
CA SER A 562 21.23 19.98 -10.62
C SER A 562 20.93 21.48 -10.45
N MET A 563 20.90 21.97 -9.22
CA MET A 563 20.74 23.39 -8.92
C MET A 563 21.91 24.21 -9.45
N GLN A 564 23.15 23.78 -9.22
CA GLN A 564 24.35 24.45 -9.73
C GLN A 564 24.32 24.58 -11.25
N LYS A 565 23.90 23.53 -11.96
CA LYS A 565 23.71 23.55 -13.41
C LYS A 565 22.64 24.58 -13.82
N SER A 566 21.49 24.60 -13.15
CA SER A 566 20.40 25.55 -13.43
C SER A 566 20.82 27.01 -13.19
N MET A 567 21.59 27.27 -12.14
CA MET A 567 22.11 28.60 -11.81
C MET A 567 23.12 29.09 -12.86
N ARG A 568 24.06 28.23 -13.28
CA ARG A 568 25.04 28.56 -14.33
C ARG A 568 24.37 28.93 -15.66
N GLN A 569 23.28 28.25 -16.02
CA GLN A 569 22.50 28.56 -17.23
C GLN A 569 21.87 29.96 -17.20
N ARG A 570 21.78 30.59 -16.03
CA ARG A 570 21.24 31.93 -15.81
C ARG A 570 22.29 32.96 -15.42
N ASN A 571 23.58 32.65 -15.63
CA ASN A 571 24.71 33.50 -15.24
C ASN A 571 24.78 33.79 -13.73
N ILE A 572 24.26 32.90 -12.89
CA ILE A 572 24.39 33.00 -11.43
C ILE A 572 25.54 32.12 -10.98
N HIS A 573 26.51 32.72 -10.30
CA HIS A 573 27.67 32.08 -9.73
C HIS A 573 27.36 31.47 -8.36
N VAL A 574 27.47 30.15 -8.26
CA VAL A 574 27.45 29.45 -6.97
C VAL A 574 28.85 29.50 -6.38
N GLU A 575 29.06 30.32 -5.35
CA GLU A 575 30.35 30.51 -4.69
C GLU A 575 30.84 29.22 -4.04
N ARG A 576 29.96 28.58 -3.29
CA ARG A 576 30.20 27.29 -2.66
C ARG A 576 28.89 26.56 -2.42
N ALA A 577 28.96 25.23 -2.48
CA ALA A 577 27.92 24.36 -1.96
C ALA A 577 28.43 23.70 -0.68
N HIS A 578 27.71 23.86 0.42
CA HIS A 578 28.01 23.19 1.68
C HIS A 578 27.05 22.04 1.91
N MET A 579 27.58 20.93 2.40
CA MET A 579 26.81 19.74 2.69
C MET A 579 26.72 19.58 4.20
N VAL A 580 25.49 19.51 4.72
CA VAL A 580 25.21 19.30 6.13
C VAL A 580 25.25 17.79 6.41
N PRO A 581 26.18 17.29 7.24
CA PRO A 581 26.38 15.86 7.44
C PRO A 581 25.26 15.19 8.24
N THR A 582 24.68 15.91 9.19
CA THR A 582 23.68 15.42 10.15
C THR A 582 22.55 16.43 10.28
N ALA A 583 21.31 15.95 10.47
CA ALA A 583 20.14 16.82 10.64
C ALA A 583 20.03 17.42 12.05
N ASP A 584 21.12 17.37 12.83
CA ASP A 584 21.19 17.90 14.18
C ASP A 584 21.71 19.34 14.17
N LYS A 585 21.65 19.95 15.36
CA LYS A 585 22.06 21.34 15.56
C LYS A 585 23.55 21.53 15.27
N GLU A 586 24.40 20.59 15.67
CA GLU A 586 25.86 20.70 15.52
C GLU A 586 26.27 20.70 14.04
N GLY A 587 25.70 19.81 13.23
CA GLY A 587 25.95 19.76 11.79
C GLY A 587 25.54 21.05 11.07
N LEU A 588 24.37 21.59 11.41
CA LEU A 588 23.91 22.85 10.82
C LEU A 588 24.74 24.05 11.30
N VAL A 589 25.01 24.18 12.60
CA VAL A 589 25.78 25.29 13.17
C VAL A 589 27.19 25.32 12.60
N SER A 590 27.88 24.18 12.55
CA SER A 590 29.23 24.11 11.97
C SER A 590 29.27 24.52 10.49
N THR A 591 28.21 24.17 9.74
CA THR A 591 28.04 24.59 8.35
C THR A 591 27.84 26.10 8.25
N MET A 592 26.91 26.66 9.03
CA MET A 592 26.60 28.10 9.04
C MET A 592 27.78 28.95 9.50
N GLU A 593 28.54 28.51 10.49
CA GLU A 593 29.78 29.18 10.90
C GLU A 593 30.84 29.17 9.80
N THR A 594 30.93 28.07 9.05
CA THR A 594 31.88 27.95 7.94
C THR A 594 31.51 28.93 6.82
N ILE A 595 30.21 29.05 6.51
CA ILE A 595 29.69 30.06 5.58
C ILE A 595 30.07 31.47 6.06
N TYR A 596 29.77 31.79 7.32
CA TYR A 596 30.07 33.09 7.91
C TYR A 596 31.57 33.45 7.89
N LYS A 597 32.45 32.47 8.09
CA LYS A 597 33.90 32.69 8.13
C LYS A 597 34.55 32.78 6.74
N LYS A 598 34.02 32.09 5.73
CA LYS A 598 34.73 31.84 4.47
C LYS A 598 34.08 32.39 3.22
N ASP A 599 32.76 32.58 3.21
CA ASP A 599 32.04 32.97 1.99
C ASP A 599 31.60 34.43 2.07
N ILE A 600 31.48 35.09 0.91
CA ILE A 600 31.09 36.50 0.81
C ILE A 600 29.65 36.71 0.32
N ALA A 601 29.01 35.68 -0.23
CA ALA A 601 27.62 35.73 -0.66
C ALA A 601 26.66 35.96 0.51
N ARG A 602 25.66 36.82 0.30
CA ARG A 602 24.55 37.09 1.23
C ARG A 602 23.36 36.17 1.00
N ILE A 603 23.23 35.62 -0.22
CA ILE A 603 22.09 34.81 -0.62
C ILE A 603 22.37 33.33 -0.36
N ILE A 604 21.55 32.68 0.46
CA ILE A 604 21.67 31.27 0.81
C ILE A 604 20.44 30.50 0.34
N ILE A 605 20.63 29.42 -0.41
CA ILE A 605 19.55 28.54 -0.87
C ILE A 605 19.61 27.23 -0.08
N LEU A 606 18.55 26.93 0.67
CA LEU A 606 18.46 25.74 1.50
C LEU A 606 17.75 24.61 0.75
N LEU A 607 18.44 23.47 0.64
CA LEU A 607 17.92 22.20 0.11
C LEU A 607 17.89 21.15 1.22
N LEU A 608 17.35 21.54 2.38
CA LEU A 608 17.33 20.73 3.60
C LEU A 608 15.92 20.17 3.87
N PRO A 609 15.76 18.84 3.99
CA PRO A 609 14.47 18.21 4.27
C PRO A 609 14.16 18.27 5.78
N PHE A 610 14.00 19.48 6.33
CA PHE A 610 13.81 19.70 7.76
C PHE A 610 12.32 19.86 8.08
N TYR A 611 11.81 18.96 8.92
CA TYR A 611 10.41 18.88 9.33
C TYR A 611 10.31 19.01 10.85
N ASP A 612 9.16 19.45 11.35
CA ASP A 612 8.81 19.54 12.78
C ASP A 612 9.98 20.04 13.66
N ASP A 613 10.55 19.20 14.53
CA ASP A 613 11.61 19.59 15.47
C ASP A 613 12.88 20.08 14.78
N ALA A 614 13.25 19.52 13.63
CA ALA A 614 14.40 19.99 12.86
C ALA A 614 14.14 21.37 12.24
N ALA A 615 12.90 21.65 11.81
CA ALA A 615 12.49 22.97 11.36
C ALA A 615 12.50 23.99 12.50
N LYS A 616 11.92 23.62 13.66
CA LYS A 616 11.97 24.43 14.89
C LYS A 616 13.40 24.77 15.30
N MET A 617 14.28 23.78 15.26
CA MET A 617 15.70 23.94 15.56
C MET A 617 16.36 24.95 14.62
N PHE A 618 16.10 24.87 13.30
CA PHE A 618 16.59 25.87 12.33
C PHE A 618 16.11 27.29 12.65
N PHE A 619 14.82 27.50 12.92
CA PHE A 619 14.29 28.85 13.23
C PHE A 619 14.84 29.41 14.55
N ASN A 620 15.14 28.57 15.54
CA ASN A 620 15.77 29.01 16.79
C ASN A 620 17.20 29.54 16.58
N LEU A 621 17.92 29.09 15.54
CA LEU A 621 19.27 29.59 15.29
C LEU A 621 19.33 31.09 15.00
N PHE A 622 18.27 31.69 14.43
CA PHE A 622 18.20 33.15 14.22
C PHE A 622 18.23 33.95 15.54
N THR A 623 17.76 33.34 16.64
CA THR A 623 17.82 33.96 17.98
C THR A 623 19.15 33.71 18.68
N GLU A 624 19.80 32.58 18.40
CA GLU A 624 21.08 32.22 19.00
C GLU A 624 22.26 32.91 18.30
N PHE A 625 22.18 33.09 16.99
CA PHE A 625 23.25 33.58 16.13
C PHE A 625 22.81 34.82 15.37
N SER A 626 23.14 35.99 15.91
CA SER A 626 22.76 37.29 15.33
C SER A 626 23.29 37.53 13.91
N TYR A 627 24.37 36.84 13.50
CA TYR A 627 24.90 36.92 12.14
C TYR A 627 23.97 36.30 11.09
N MET A 628 23.07 35.37 11.47
CA MET A 628 22.13 34.78 10.53
C MET A 628 21.19 35.83 9.92
N ASN A 629 20.87 36.87 10.69
CA ASN A 629 20.05 38.00 10.29
C ASN A 629 20.68 38.86 9.17
N GLN A 630 21.96 38.62 8.85
CA GLN A 630 22.65 39.31 7.77
C GLN A 630 22.43 38.65 6.40
N TYR A 631 21.90 37.42 6.38
CA TYR A 631 21.70 36.61 5.17
C TYR A 631 20.25 36.64 4.70
N ILE A 632 20.07 36.38 3.41
CA ILE A 632 18.77 36.20 2.78
C ILE A 632 18.63 34.72 2.43
N PHE A 633 17.66 34.04 3.02
CA PHE A 633 17.46 32.61 2.83
C PHE A 633 16.33 32.34 1.84
N PHE A 634 16.58 31.49 0.85
CA PHE A 634 15.52 30.74 0.20
C PHE A 634 15.30 29.45 1.00
N LEU A 635 14.16 29.40 1.71
CA LEU A 635 13.81 28.26 2.53
C LEU A 635 13.40 27.06 1.65
N SER A 636 13.61 25.85 2.16
CA SER A 636 13.09 24.63 1.53
C SER A 636 11.56 24.55 1.70
N ASN A 637 10.91 23.71 0.89
CA ASN A 637 9.46 23.56 0.90
C ASN A 637 8.93 23.19 2.30
N GLU A 638 9.64 22.30 2.99
CA GLU A 638 9.31 21.82 4.33
C GLU A 638 9.39 22.95 5.38
N LEU A 639 10.44 23.76 5.32
CA LEU A 639 10.62 24.92 6.19
C LEU A 639 9.54 25.98 5.93
N CYS A 640 9.14 26.17 4.68
CA CYS A 640 8.06 27.08 4.30
C CYS A 640 6.70 26.63 4.83
N GLN A 641 6.40 25.34 4.72
CA GLN A 641 5.18 24.76 5.28
C GLN A 641 5.16 24.89 6.81
N TYR A 642 6.29 24.61 7.47
CA TYR A 642 6.43 24.80 8.92
C TYR A 642 6.25 26.28 9.33
N ALA A 643 6.86 27.22 8.62
CA ALA A 643 6.70 28.65 8.86
C ALA A 643 5.25 29.14 8.66
N ALA A 644 4.51 28.55 7.72
CA ALA A 644 3.11 28.87 7.48
C ALA A 644 2.22 28.46 8.67
N SER A 645 2.52 27.34 9.34
CA SER A 645 1.80 26.87 10.53
C SER A 645 2.32 27.46 11.85
N HIS A 646 3.54 28.00 11.88
CA HIS A 646 4.18 28.55 13.09
C HIS A 646 4.60 30.02 12.94
N PRO A 647 3.66 30.98 13.04
CA PRO A 647 3.95 32.42 12.90
C PRO A 647 5.06 32.96 13.81
N ALA A 648 5.18 32.43 15.03
CA ALA A 648 6.22 32.83 15.99
C ALA A 648 7.63 32.45 15.53
N GLU A 649 7.78 31.29 14.91
CA GLU A 649 9.04 30.79 14.36
C GLU A 649 9.38 31.52 13.06
N ARG A 650 8.38 31.69 12.18
CA ARG A 650 8.48 32.47 10.94
C ARG A 650 9.01 33.89 11.18
N ASN A 651 8.54 34.56 12.24
CA ASN A 651 8.95 35.92 12.60
C ASN A 651 10.46 36.06 12.90
N LYS A 652 11.15 34.95 13.22
CA LYS A 652 12.59 34.94 13.49
C LYS A 652 13.42 35.01 12.19
N ALA A 653 12.91 34.46 11.09
CA ALA A 653 13.59 34.37 9.80
C ALA A 653 13.12 35.45 8.80
N GLN A 654 13.14 36.72 9.20
CA GLN A 654 12.71 37.84 8.35
C GLN A 654 13.54 37.93 7.08
N SER A 655 12.93 38.47 6.01
CA SER A 655 13.55 38.56 4.67
C SER A 655 13.88 37.22 4.02
N SER A 656 13.45 36.09 4.60
CA SER A 656 13.54 34.79 3.95
C SER A 656 12.42 34.61 2.94
N PHE A 657 12.68 33.86 1.88
CA PHE A 657 11.75 33.59 0.81
C PHE A 657 11.18 32.19 0.87
N CYS A 658 9.92 32.08 0.48
CA CYS A 658 9.23 30.82 0.31
C CYS A 658 8.62 30.66 -1.07
N VAL A 659 8.79 29.45 -1.62
CA VAL A 659 8.17 28.99 -2.86
C VAL A 659 7.11 27.98 -2.47
N PHE A 660 5.88 28.18 -2.94
CA PHE A 660 4.76 27.26 -2.64
C PHE A 660 3.90 27.06 -3.90
N PRO A 661 3.15 25.95 -4.00
CA PRO A 661 2.24 25.73 -5.12
C PRO A 661 1.26 26.90 -5.25
N TYR A 662 1.12 27.46 -6.45
CA TYR A 662 0.22 28.58 -6.64
C TYR A 662 -1.23 28.11 -6.73
N VAL A 663 -2.07 28.66 -5.86
CA VAL A 663 -3.53 28.51 -5.87
C VAL A 663 -4.15 29.90 -5.96
N LEU A 664 -5.23 30.04 -6.73
CA LEU A 664 -5.98 31.31 -6.75
C LEU A 664 -6.57 31.55 -5.35
N PRO A 665 -6.36 32.74 -4.73
CA PRO A 665 -6.83 33.00 -3.37
C PRO A 665 -8.33 32.72 -3.16
N LYS A 666 -9.15 33.07 -4.17
CA LYS A 666 -10.60 32.79 -4.16
C LYS A 666 -10.91 31.29 -4.11
N GLN A 667 -10.15 30.46 -4.83
CA GLN A 667 -10.35 29.00 -4.80
C GLN A 667 -9.96 28.42 -3.45
N LEU A 668 -8.85 28.88 -2.86
CA LEU A 668 -8.40 28.46 -1.53
C LEU A 668 -9.40 28.87 -0.43
N GLU A 669 -9.98 30.05 -0.52
CA GLU A 669 -11.03 30.49 0.40
C GLU A 669 -12.31 29.64 0.25
N THR A 670 -12.70 29.34 -0.99
CA THR A 670 -13.89 28.53 -1.29
C THR A 670 -13.78 27.13 -0.71
N ILE A 671 -12.66 26.43 -0.95
CA ILE A 671 -12.48 25.07 -0.45
C ILE A 671 -12.40 25.01 1.08
N ASN A 672 -11.76 25.99 1.72
CA ASN A 672 -11.72 26.07 3.19
C ASN A 672 -13.11 26.32 3.78
N LYS A 673 -13.91 27.20 3.15
CA LYS A 673 -15.29 27.46 3.57
C LYS A 673 -16.17 26.22 3.42
N GLU A 674 -16.06 25.51 2.30
CA GLU A 674 -16.77 24.25 2.08
C GLU A 674 -16.33 23.17 3.08
N ALA A 675 -15.03 23.06 3.38
CA ALA A 675 -14.50 22.11 4.34
C ALA A 675 -15.06 22.36 5.74
N ALA A 676 -15.03 23.60 6.21
CA ALA A 676 -15.58 23.99 7.51
C ALA A 676 -17.09 23.70 7.65
N GLN A 677 -17.85 23.82 6.56
CA GLN A 677 -19.31 23.59 6.55
C GLN A 677 -19.71 22.13 6.26
N SER A 678 -18.76 21.29 5.86
CA SER A 678 -19.05 19.92 5.42
C SER A 678 -19.48 18.98 6.54
N GLY A 679 -19.02 19.21 7.79
CA GLY A 679 -19.21 18.26 8.88
C GLY A 679 -18.40 16.95 8.75
N LEU A 680 -17.49 16.86 7.78
CA LEU A 680 -16.71 15.64 7.49
C LEU A 680 -15.49 15.47 8.42
N TYR A 681 -15.12 16.49 9.20
CA TYR A 681 -13.92 16.47 10.03
C TYR A 681 -13.85 15.29 11.00
N LYS A 682 -14.97 14.90 11.60
CA LYS A 682 -15.01 13.74 12.52
C LYS A 682 -14.61 12.45 11.80
N GLU A 683 -15.07 12.28 10.58
CA GLU A 683 -14.78 11.11 9.76
C GLU A 683 -13.32 11.13 9.27
N GLN A 684 -12.83 12.30 8.86
CA GLN A 684 -11.41 12.49 8.55
C GLN A 684 -10.50 12.11 9.72
N ALA A 685 -10.79 12.61 10.91
CA ALA A 685 -10.03 12.30 12.12
C ALA A 685 -10.07 10.80 12.45
N ARG A 686 -11.24 10.15 12.31
CA ARG A 686 -11.40 8.70 12.49
C ARG A 686 -10.48 7.91 11.56
N ILE A 687 -10.44 8.26 10.26
CA ILE A 687 -9.60 7.61 9.26
C ILE A 687 -8.10 7.79 9.59
N LEU A 688 -7.69 8.99 9.98
CA LEU A 688 -6.30 9.27 10.38
C LEU A 688 -5.90 8.49 11.64
N LEU A 689 -6.78 8.42 12.65
CA LEU A 689 -6.55 7.64 13.86
C LEU A 689 -6.36 6.15 13.56
N GLN A 690 -7.18 5.59 12.68
CA GLN A 690 -7.03 4.20 12.22
C GLN A 690 -5.74 3.97 11.42
N GLY A 691 -5.25 4.99 10.72
CA GLY A 691 -4.01 4.96 9.93
C GLY A 691 -2.73 5.17 10.72
N GLY A 692 -2.80 5.36 12.04
CA GLY A 692 -1.63 5.54 12.93
C GLY A 692 -1.24 7.00 13.23
N PHE A 693 -2.06 7.99 12.88
CA PHE A 693 -1.74 9.43 13.00
C PHE A 693 -2.33 10.08 14.26
N ALA A 694 -2.42 9.34 15.38
CA ALA A 694 -3.08 9.83 16.59
C ALA A 694 -2.41 11.08 17.18
N ALA A 695 -1.08 11.11 17.21
CA ALA A 695 -0.33 12.26 17.72
C ALA A 695 -0.54 13.50 16.85
N GLU A 696 -0.61 13.34 15.53
CA GLU A 696 -0.79 14.41 14.55
C GLU A 696 -2.20 15.00 14.61
N VAL A 697 -3.22 14.16 14.82
CA VAL A 697 -4.61 14.60 15.03
C VAL A 697 -4.74 15.51 16.25
N ASP A 698 -3.96 15.24 17.31
CA ASP A 698 -3.98 16.05 18.54
C ASP A 698 -3.14 17.34 18.44
N ARG A 699 -2.01 17.30 17.72
CA ARG A 699 -1.02 18.40 17.70
C ARG A 699 -1.09 19.34 16.49
N CYS A 700 -1.58 18.88 15.35
CA CYS A 700 -1.51 19.61 14.08
C CYS A 700 -2.81 20.34 13.73
N ASN A 701 -2.74 21.40 12.92
CA ASN A 701 -3.93 22.11 12.45
C ASN A 701 -4.49 21.48 11.16
N LEU A 702 -5.36 20.49 11.33
CA LEU A 702 -6.00 19.75 10.23
C LEU A 702 -7.27 20.43 9.67
N THR A 703 -7.67 21.58 10.20
CA THR A 703 -8.92 22.25 9.78
C THR A 703 -8.73 23.20 8.60
N THR A 704 -7.49 23.61 8.32
CA THR A 704 -7.15 24.61 7.31
C THR A 704 -6.35 23.97 6.19
N ILE A 705 -6.86 24.05 4.96
CA ILE A 705 -6.16 23.66 3.73
C ILE A 705 -5.28 24.83 3.29
N ARG A 706 -3.97 24.60 3.13
CA ARG A 706 -2.99 25.60 2.73
C ARG A 706 -2.57 25.40 1.27
N SER A 707 -1.90 26.40 0.70
CA SER A 707 -1.33 26.30 -0.64
C SER A 707 -0.28 25.18 -0.76
N GLY A 708 0.38 24.82 0.34
CA GLY A 708 1.31 23.68 0.40
C GLY A 708 0.66 22.32 0.09
N ASP A 709 -0.64 22.18 0.35
CA ASP A 709 -1.38 20.93 0.18
C ASP A 709 -1.95 20.77 -1.23
N ALA A 710 -1.76 21.78 -2.09
CA ALA A 710 -2.52 21.89 -3.33
C ALA A 710 -2.21 20.76 -4.33
N PHE A 711 -0.97 20.30 -4.41
CA PHE A 711 -0.62 19.15 -5.26
C PHE A 711 -1.17 17.83 -4.73
N ALA A 712 -1.37 17.71 -3.41
CA ALA A 712 -2.07 16.57 -2.82
C ALA A 712 -3.56 16.57 -3.23
N ILE A 713 -4.22 17.72 -3.14
CA ILE A 713 -5.60 17.87 -3.63
C ILE A 713 -5.72 17.54 -5.12
N ASP A 714 -4.78 18.03 -5.95
CA ASP A 714 -4.72 17.67 -7.37
C ASP A 714 -4.50 16.17 -7.60
N ALA A 715 -3.75 15.49 -6.73
CA ALA A 715 -3.61 14.03 -6.76
C ALA A 715 -4.96 13.34 -6.49
N ALA A 716 -5.71 13.80 -5.49
CA ALA A 716 -7.04 13.26 -5.20
C ALA A 716 -8.00 13.44 -6.39
N TYR A 717 -8.02 14.64 -7.01
CA TYR A 717 -8.82 14.87 -8.22
C TYR A 717 -8.38 13.99 -9.39
N THR A 718 -7.07 13.79 -9.57
CA THR A 718 -6.52 12.89 -10.60
C THR A 718 -6.97 11.44 -10.39
N VAL A 719 -6.99 10.96 -9.14
CA VAL A 719 -7.50 9.63 -8.82
C VAL A 719 -8.99 9.53 -9.13
N ILE A 720 -9.79 10.52 -8.70
CA ILE A 720 -11.24 10.52 -8.95
C ILE A 720 -11.55 10.47 -10.46
N ASP A 721 -10.91 11.34 -11.25
CA ASP A 721 -11.07 11.37 -12.70
C ASP A 721 -10.64 10.05 -13.37
N SER A 722 -9.43 9.58 -13.07
CA SER A 722 -8.90 8.36 -13.69
C SER A 722 -9.74 7.13 -13.39
N VAL A 723 -10.22 6.99 -12.15
CA VAL A 723 -11.12 5.91 -11.74
C VAL A 723 -12.46 6.02 -12.44
N ASN A 724 -13.09 7.20 -12.46
CA ASN A 724 -14.36 7.40 -13.15
C ASN A 724 -14.26 7.07 -14.64
N ARG A 725 -13.19 7.51 -15.32
CA ARG A 725 -12.95 7.17 -16.73
C ARG A 725 -12.71 5.68 -16.94
N ALA A 726 -11.97 5.02 -16.05
CA ALA A 726 -11.71 3.58 -16.12
C ALA A 726 -13.00 2.75 -15.92
N VAL A 727 -13.79 3.09 -14.90
CA VAL A 727 -15.07 2.42 -14.61
C VAL A 727 -16.07 2.63 -15.75
N ASN A 728 -16.17 3.85 -16.30
CA ASN A 728 -17.04 4.13 -17.45
C ASN A 728 -16.61 3.37 -18.72
N ALA A 729 -15.32 3.05 -18.85
CA ALA A 729 -14.79 2.22 -19.93
C ALA A 729 -14.92 0.70 -19.65
N GLY A 730 -15.53 0.29 -18.54
CA GLY A 730 -15.69 -1.12 -18.17
C GLY A 730 -14.38 -1.80 -17.75
N VAL A 731 -13.37 -1.03 -17.35
CA VAL A 731 -12.06 -1.57 -16.95
C VAL A 731 -12.18 -2.26 -15.60
N ASN A 732 -11.65 -3.49 -15.54
CA ASN A 732 -11.54 -4.22 -14.28
C ASN A 732 -10.41 -3.62 -13.42
N LEU A 733 -10.77 -3.03 -12.28
CA LEU A 733 -9.84 -2.43 -11.31
C LEU A 733 -9.31 -3.43 -10.26
N ASN A 734 -9.65 -4.72 -10.35
CA ASN A 734 -9.01 -5.77 -9.53
C ASN A 734 -7.49 -5.84 -9.75
N ARG A 735 -7.01 -5.37 -10.90
CA ARG A 735 -5.58 -5.13 -11.15
C ARG A 735 -5.32 -3.64 -11.19
N SER A 736 -4.69 -3.12 -10.15
CA SER A 736 -4.38 -1.69 -10.03
C SER A 736 -3.60 -1.15 -11.24
N ALA A 737 -2.69 -1.93 -11.83
CA ALA A 737 -1.95 -1.59 -13.04
C ALA A 737 -2.82 -1.12 -14.23
N ASN A 738 -4.07 -1.57 -14.33
CA ASN A 738 -4.97 -1.17 -15.42
C ASN A 738 -5.32 0.32 -15.36
N LEU A 739 -5.27 0.93 -14.16
CA LEU A 739 -5.53 2.35 -13.94
C LEU A 739 -4.40 3.26 -14.46
N LEU A 740 -3.18 2.74 -14.62
CA LEU A 740 -1.99 3.52 -14.96
C LEU A 740 -2.15 4.34 -16.24
N SER A 741 -2.75 3.75 -17.27
CA SER A 741 -2.98 4.42 -18.56
C SER A 741 -3.97 5.59 -18.43
N TYR A 742 -4.94 5.49 -17.50
CA TYR A 742 -5.90 6.54 -17.23
C TYR A 742 -5.24 7.68 -16.45
N VAL A 743 -4.41 7.36 -15.45
CA VAL A 743 -3.63 8.37 -14.70
C VAL A 743 -2.68 9.13 -15.63
N ARG A 744 -1.95 8.43 -16.52
CA ARG A 744 -1.01 9.02 -17.50
C ARG A 744 -1.67 9.64 -18.74
N ALA A 745 -2.98 9.79 -18.71
CA ALA A 745 -3.78 10.50 -19.71
C ALA A 745 -4.70 11.55 -19.06
N THR A 746 -4.49 11.84 -17.77
CA THR A 746 -5.29 12.82 -17.04
C THR A 746 -4.96 14.24 -17.52
N SER A 747 -6.01 15.02 -17.77
CA SER A 747 -5.96 16.46 -18.01
C SER A 747 -7.11 17.09 -17.23
N LEU A 748 -6.79 17.90 -16.23
CA LEU A 748 -7.77 18.45 -15.30
C LEU A 748 -7.49 19.92 -15.02
N ASP A 749 -8.55 20.68 -14.75
CA ASP A 749 -8.46 21.98 -14.10
C ASP A 749 -8.61 21.76 -12.58
N GLY A 750 -7.48 21.52 -11.93
CA GLY A 750 -7.41 21.22 -10.50
C GLY A 750 -7.39 22.49 -9.63
N LEU A 751 -6.97 22.33 -8.38
CA LEU A 751 -6.83 23.45 -7.45
C LEU A 751 -5.70 24.41 -7.86
N THR A 752 -4.65 23.89 -8.51
CA THR A 752 -3.53 24.71 -9.01
C THR A 752 -3.70 25.15 -10.47
N GLY A 753 -4.91 24.98 -11.03
CA GLY A 753 -5.26 25.28 -12.41
C GLY A 753 -5.07 24.09 -13.36
N ASN A 754 -5.12 24.36 -14.67
CA ASN A 754 -5.04 23.32 -15.71
C ASN A 754 -3.65 22.66 -15.79
N PHE A 755 -3.61 21.35 -15.59
CA PHE A 755 -2.43 20.51 -15.75
C PHE A 755 -2.78 19.17 -16.42
N SER A 756 -1.76 18.52 -16.96
CA SER A 756 -1.84 17.14 -17.43
C SER A 756 -0.72 16.28 -16.84
N ILE A 757 -0.99 14.99 -16.72
CA ILE A 757 0.03 13.98 -16.41
C ILE A 757 0.35 13.28 -17.72
N ASP A 758 1.61 13.38 -18.15
CA ASP A 758 2.06 12.85 -19.42
C ASP A 758 2.24 11.31 -19.38
N LYS A 759 2.59 10.75 -20.54
CA LYS A 759 2.87 9.31 -20.69
C LYS A 759 4.08 8.82 -19.88
N THR A 760 4.89 9.72 -19.34
CA THR A 760 6.01 9.39 -18.45
C THR A 760 5.60 9.36 -16.98
N GLY A 761 4.37 9.76 -16.65
CA GLY A 761 3.90 9.90 -15.28
C GLY A 761 4.27 11.24 -14.65
N ASN A 762 4.76 12.20 -15.44
CA ASN A 762 5.16 13.52 -14.96
C ASN A 762 4.10 14.56 -15.26
N ARG A 763 3.96 15.51 -14.33
CA ARG A 763 3.15 16.70 -14.54
C ARG A 763 3.83 17.66 -15.51
N ASP A 764 3.07 18.16 -16.49
CA ASP A 764 3.57 19.01 -17.58
C ASP A 764 3.74 20.50 -17.21
N VAL A 765 2.94 20.99 -16.25
CA VAL A 765 2.89 22.39 -15.84
C VAL A 765 3.26 22.58 -14.38
N ALA A 766 4.07 23.60 -14.15
CA ALA A 766 4.42 24.08 -12.83
C ALA A 766 3.96 25.54 -12.67
N SER A 767 3.26 25.81 -11.57
CA SER A 767 2.85 27.16 -11.20
C SER A 767 3.10 27.36 -9.71
N PHE A 768 3.93 28.34 -9.36
CA PHE A 768 4.37 28.57 -7.99
C PHE A 768 4.15 30.03 -7.59
N GLY A 769 3.73 30.22 -6.35
CA GLY A 769 3.67 31.50 -5.68
C GLY A 769 4.97 31.77 -4.93
N PHE A 770 5.29 33.05 -4.77
CA PHE A 770 6.49 33.48 -4.08
C PHE A 770 6.13 34.53 -3.03
N ASP A 771 6.55 34.32 -1.79
CA ASP A 771 6.39 35.31 -0.72
C ASP A 771 7.67 35.49 0.08
N ILE A 772 7.72 36.63 0.77
CA ILE A 772 8.80 36.97 1.69
C ILE A 772 8.25 37.07 3.12
N GLN A 773 9.01 36.51 4.06
CA GLN A 773 8.66 36.50 5.48
C GLN A 773 8.93 37.89 6.08
N MET A 774 7.89 38.54 6.61
CA MET A 774 7.96 39.84 7.28
C MET A 774 7.50 39.73 8.74
N ILE A 775 7.64 40.81 9.51
CA ILE A 775 7.14 40.87 10.89
C ILE A 775 5.61 40.67 10.88
N ASN A 776 5.16 39.61 11.55
CA ASN A 776 3.77 39.24 11.77
C ASN A 776 2.95 38.90 10.50
N ARG A 777 3.55 38.88 9.31
CA ARG A 777 2.86 38.54 8.05
C ARG A 777 3.83 38.09 6.97
N THR A 778 3.29 37.61 5.84
CA THR A 778 4.06 37.43 4.61
C THR A 778 3.62 38.44 3.57
N LEU A 779 4.53 38.83 2.68
CA LEU A 779 4.22 39.66 1.51
C LEU A 779 4.33 38.81 0.26
N TYR A 780 3.20 38.63 -0.43
CA TYR A 780 3.16 37.94 -1.71
C TYR A 780 3.83 38.78 -2.79
N LEU A 781 4.91 38.27 -3.39
CA LEU A 781 5.74 38.99 -4.33
C LEU A 781 5.32 38.80 -5.77
N GLY A 782 4.91 37.58 -6.14
CA GLY A 782 4.65 37.28 -7.52
C GLY A 782 4.40 35.81 -7.81
N ARG A 783 4.18 35.53 -9.08
CA ARG A 783 3.89 34.19 -9.60
C ARG A 783 4.94 33.77 -10.60
N TRP A 784 5.33 32.51 -10.50
CA TRP A 784 6.09 31.81 -11.53
C TRP A 784 5.20 30.80 -12.26
N ASN A 785 5.23 30.77 -13.59
CA ASN A 785 4.45 29.83 -14.40
C ASN A 785 5.26 29.32 -15.60
N SER A 786 5.38 27.99 -15.74
CA SER A 786 6.17 27.35 -16.81
C SER A 786 5.67 27.60 -18.23
N ARG A 787 4.40 27.96 -18.42
CA ARG A 787 3.78 28.24 -19.72
C ARG A 787 3.82 29.72 -20.11
N GLN A 788 4.29 30.62 -19.25
CA GLN A 788 4.33 32.06 -19.50
C GLN A 788 5.74 32.55 -19.84
N SER A 789 5.81 33.64 -20.61
CA SER A 789 7.07 34.37 -20.87
C SER A 789 6.84 35.88 -20.63
N PRO A 790 7.59 36.53 -19.72
CA PRO A 790 8.54 35.92 -18.77
C PRO A 790 7.83 34.96 -17.79
N SER A 791 8.53 33.90 -17.37
CA SER A 791 7.96 32.87 -16.50
C SER A 791 7.68 33.40 -15.09
N PHE A 792 8.58 34.22 -14.54
CA PHE A 792 8.37 34.98 -13.30
C PHE A 792 7.73 36.34 -13.57
N ARG A 793 6.66 36.67 -12.83
CA ARG A 793 6.02 37.98 -12.81
C ARG A 793 5.92 38.49 -11.38
N PHE A 794 6.61 39.58 -11.10
CA PHE A 794 6.51 40.32 -9.84
C PHE A 794 5.22 41.16 -9.85
N THR A 795 4.41 41.03 -8.81
CA THR A 795 3.09 41.68 -8.68
C THR A 795 2.90 42.45 -7.38
N ALA A 796 3.85 42.38 -6.43
CA ALA A 796 3.75 43.17 -5.21
C ALA A 796 3.79 44.68 -5.51
N THR A 797 2.78 45.40 -5.00
CA THR A 797 2.72 46.86 -5.05
C THR A 797 3.33 47.50 -3.80
N GLU A 798 3.40 46.75 -2.71
CA GLU A 798 4.04 47.18 -1.47
C GLU A 798 5.56 46.99 -1.56
N PRO A 799 6.39 47.97 -1.15
CA PRO A 799 7.84 47.79 -1.12
C PRO A 799 8.25 46.77 -0.06
N ILE A 800 9.26 45.95 -0.39
CA ILE A 800 9.85 45.02 0.56
C ILE A 800 10.60 45.83 1.62
N VAL A 801 10.28 45.58 2.89
CA VAL A 801 11.10 46.06 4.02
C VAL A 801 12.01 44.93 4.43
N TRP A 802 13.30 45.09 4.14
CA TRP A 802 14.33 44.12 4.47
C TRP A 802 14.63 44.17 5.97
N MET A 803 15.33 43.14 6.47
CA MET A 803 15.64 43.00 7.90
C MET A 803 16.45 44.17 8.47
N THR A 804 17.18 44.90 7.62
CA THR A 804 17.91 46.12 7.98
C THR A 804 17.01 47.35 8.16
N GLY A 805 15.70 47.22 7.92
CA GLY A 805 14.74 48.33 7.86
C GLY A 805 14.80 49.11 6.54
N SER A 806 15.74 48.78 5.64
CA SER A 806 15.85 49.41 4.32
C SER A 806 14.74 48.92 3.37
N LYS A 807 14.40 49.76 2.39
CA LYS A 807 13.54 49.41 1.25
C LYS A 807 14.36 49.10 -0.02
N GLU A 808 15.65 49.37 -0.01
CA GLU A 808 16.55 49.08 -1.11
C GLU A 808 16.93 47.60 -1.12
N VAL A 809 16.98 47.00 -2.30
CA VAL A 809 17.37 45.61 -2.49
C VAL A 809 18.82 45.43 -1.99
N PRO A 810 19.08 44.56 -1.01
CA PRO A 810 20.43 44.33 -0.52
C PRO A 810 21.33 43.77 -1.63
N ALA A 811 22.60 44.20 -1.63
CA ALA A 811 23.61 43.56 -2.48
C ALA A 811 23.73 42.06 -2.15
N ASP A 812 24.07 41.27 -3.17
CA ASP A 812 24.30 39.83 -3.07
C ASP A 812 25.62 39.46 -2.36
N THR A 813 26.48 40.44 -2.06
CA THR A 813 27.72 40.24 -1.31
C THR A 813 27.90 41.23 -0.16
N PHE A 814 28.74 40.87 0.82
CA PHE A 814 29.09 41.73 1.95
C PHE A 814 30.22 42.73 1.66
N ARG A 815 30.84 42.70 0.47
CA ARG A 815 31.99 43.55 0.11
C ARG A 815 31.70 44.35 -1.14
N ASP A 816 31.95 45.66 -1.09
CA ASP A 816 31.99 46.49 -2.29
C ASP A 816 33.24 46.13 -3.10
N ILE A 817 33.05 45.61 -4.31
CA ILE A 817 34.16 45.35 -5.23
C ILE A 817 34.47 46.67 -5.95
N GLN A 818 35.50 47.38 -5.49
CA GLN A 818 36.08 48.50 -6.25
C GLN A 818 37.09 47.95 -7.26
N PHE A 819 36.78 48.08 -8.55
CA PHE A 819 37.77 47.87 -9.60
C PHE A 819 38.70 49.09 -9.65
N ILE A 820 40.00 48.88 -9.38
CA ILE A 820 41.02 49.87 -9.71
C ILE A 820 41.25 49.78 -11.23
N LEU A 821 40.44 50.50 -12.01
CA LEU A 821 40.47 50.51 -13.49
C LEU A 821 41.60 51.36 -14.09
N GLY A 822 42.58 51.79 -13.29
CA GLY A 822 43.72 52.54 -13.80
C GLY A 822 44.88 52.57 -12.81
N THR A 823 46.09 52.46 -13.34
CA THR A 823 47.29 52.79 -12.57
C THR A 823 47.26 54.28 -12.23
N THR A 824 47.27 54.62 -10.95
CA THR A 824 47.33 56.00 -10.42
C THR A 824 48.63 56.74 -10.74
N VAL A 825 49.55 56.11 -11.47
CA VAL A 825 50.80 56.73 -11.89
C VAL A 825 50.65 57.17 -13.35
N SER A 826 50.33 58.44 -13.57
CA SER A 826 50.67 59.08 -14.83
C SER A 826 52.18 58.91 -15.03
N ALA A 827 52.61 58.43 -16.21
CA ALA A 827 54.03 58.29 -16.49
C ALA A 827 54.71 59.63 -16.20
N SER A 828 55.61 59.65 -15.21
CA SER A 828 56.34 60.86 -14.83
C SER A 828 56.96 61.48 -16.08
N PRO A 829 56.70 62.76 -16.38
CA PRO A 829 57.33 63.44 -17.51
C PRO A 829 58.86 63.26 -17.51
N GLY A 830 59.48 63.16 -16.33
CA GLY A 830 60.90 62.87 -16.19
C GLY A 830 61.31 61.51 -16.74
N THR A 831 60.51 60.47 -16.57
CA THR A 831 60.81 59.12 -17.08
C THR A 831 60.68 59.06 -18.61
N ILE A 832 59.70 59.77 -19.18
CA ILE A 832 59.54 59.90 -20.63
C ILE A 832 60.75 60.65 -21.21
N VAL A 833 61.15 61.77 -20.62
CA VAL A 833 62.31 62.56 -21.05
C VAL A 833 63.61 61.77 -20.95
N LEU A 834 63.82 61.03 -19.86
CA LEU A 834 64.99 60.13 -19.70
C LEU A 834 65.03 59.04 -20.76
N SER A 835 63.88 58.45 -21.08
CA SER A 835 63.79 57.41 -22.12
C SER A 835 64.10 57.98 -23.51
N VAL A 836 63.58 59.17 -23.83
CA VAL A 836 63.86 59.86 -25.09
C VAL A 836 65.32 60.29 -25.19
N LEU A 837 65.91 60.83 -24.11
CA LEU A 837 67.33 61.19 -24.07
C LEU A 837 68.23 59.96 -24.23
N GLY A 838 67.89 58.84 -23.59
CA GLY A 838 68.60 57.56 -23.77
C GLY A 838 68.55 57.08 -25.22
N PHE A 839 67.39 57.22 -25.87
CA PHE A 839 67.23 56.85 -27.29
C PHE A 839 68.06 57.75 -28.22
N VAL A 840 68.02 59.07 -28.01
CA VAL A 840 68.84 60.04 -28.78
C VAL A 840 70.34 59.80 -28.56
N GLY A 841 70.75 59.53 -27.32
CA GLY A 841 72.14 59.18 -27.01
C GLY A 841 72.61 57.91 -27.72
N THR A 842 71.75 56.90 -27.80
CA THR A 842 72.05 55.64 -28.51
C THR A 842 72.22 55.88 -30.01
N ILE A 843 71.37 56.71 -30.62
CA ILE A 843 71.49 57.10 -32.04
C ILE A 843 72.79 57.89 -32.30
N ALA A 844 73.16 58.81 -31.39
CA ALA A 844 74.39 59.59 -31.52
C ALA A 844 75.64 58.70 -31.47
N VAL A 845 75.69 57.75 -30.54
CA VAL A 845 76.77 56.75 -30.46
C VAL A 845 76.81 55.88 -31.72
N PHE A 846 75.65 55.43 -32.21
CA PHE A 846 75.58 54.66 -33.45
C PHE A 846 76.10 55.46 -34.66
N ALA A 847 75.72 56.74 -34.79
CA ALA A 847 76.19 57.62 -35.84
C ALA A 847 77.71 57.87 -35.77
N PHE A 848 78.25 58.03 -34.55
CA PHE A 848 79.70 58.15 -34.33
C PHE A 848 80.44 56.89 -34.76
N CYS A 849 80.00 55.72 -34.29
CA CYS A 849 80.57 54.42 -34.67
C CYS A 849 80.49 54.19 -36.18
N TYR A 850 79.36 54.53 -36.82
CA TYR A 850 79.18 54.42 -38.26
C TYR A 850 80.13 55.35 -39.04
N ARG A 851 80.29 56.60 -38.60
CA ARG A 851 81.22 57.55 -39.23
C ARG A 851 82.67 57.07 -39.14
N HIS A 852 83.07 56.52 -37.99
CA HIS A 852 84.41 55.97 -37.81
C HIS A 852 84.62 54.71 -38.68
N TYR A 853 83.63 53.81 -38.74
CA TYR A 853 83.66 52.65 -39.63
C TYR A 853 83.78 53.05 -41.10
N LYS A 854 82.99 54.05 -41.54
CA LYS A 854 83.06 54.58 -42.92
C LYS A 854 84.44 55.16 -43.25
N LEU A 855 85.06 55.87 -42.32
CA LEU A 855 86.40 56.44 -42.51
C LEU A 855 87.46 55.34 -42.66
N GLN A 856 87.41 54.32 -41.78
CA GLN A 856 88.29 53.15 -41.89
C GLN A 856 88.12 52.44 -43.24
N LYS A 857 86.87 52.23 -43.68
CA LYS A 857 86.59 51.56 -44.95
C LYS A 857 87.02 52.38 -46.17
N LEU A 858 86.94 53.71 -46.09
CA LEU A 858 87.48 54.61 -47.12
C LEU A 858 89.00 54.55 -47.20
N VAL A 859 89.69 54.50 -46.06
CA VAL A 859 91.15 54.29 -46.02
C VAL A 859 91.50 52.92 -46.61
N GLU A 860 90.79 51.87 -46.23
CA GLU A 860 90.99 50.51 -46.74
C GLU A 860 90.75 50.40 -48.26
N LEU A 861 89.69 51.03 -48.78
CA LEU A 861 89.40 51.11 -50.22
C LEU A 861 90.43 51.97 -50.97
N SER A 862 90.93 53.06 -50.37
CA SER A 862 92.01 53.86 -50.95
C SER A 862 93.32 53.08 -51.07
N LEU A 863 93.61 52.22 -50.08
CA LEU A 863 94.76 51.32 -50.06
C LEU A 863 94.63 50.18 -51.08
N GLN A 864 93.41 49.70 -51.36
CA GLN A 864 93.15 48.67 -52.39
C GLN A 864 93.14 49.22 -53.83
N SER A 865 93.03 50.54 -54.02
CA SER A 865 92.95 51.18 -55.35
C SER A 865 94.30 51.46 -56.04
N ASN A 866 95.42 50.94 -55.50
CA ASN A 866 96.71 50.77 -56.18
C ASN A 866 97.28 52.00 -56.92
N CYS A 867 97.65 53.06 -56.20
CA CYS A 867 98.53 54.11 -56.73
C CYS A 867 99.65 54.56 -55.76
N VAL A 868 100.15 53.67 -54.89
CA VAL A 868 101.46 53.83 -54.23
C VAL A 868 102.05 52.45 -53.95
N PRO A 869 103.29 52.12 -54.36
CA PRO A 869 103.89 50.81 -54.13
C PRO A 869 104.27 50.68 -52.65
N VAL A 870 103.45 49.99 -51.88
CA VAL A 870 103.70 49.67 -50.47
C VAL A 870 104.55 48.40 -50.40
N THR A 871 105.68 48.45 -49.71
CA THR A 871 106.61 47.32 -49.57
C THR A 871 106.01 46.24 -48.67
N GLU A 872 106.39 44.98 -48.91
CA GLU A 872 105.84 43.78 -48.25
C GLU A 872 105.93 43.82 -46.71
N GLU A 873 106.85 44.63 -46.18
CA GLU A 873 107.09 44.86 -44.76
C GLU A 873 106.00 45.73 -44.09
N GLU A 874 105.41 46.71 -44.81
CA GLU A 874 104.35 47.59 -44.28
C GLU A 874 102.98 46.89 -44.24
N MET A 875 102.71 45.99 -45.20
CA MET A 875 101.54 45.11 -45.18
C MET A 875 101.57 44.10 -44.02
N ARG A 876 102.76 43.66 -43.58
CA ARG A 876 102.93 42.79 -42.40
C ARG A 876 102.66 43.50 -41.08
N ARG A 877 102.98 44.80 -40.96
CA ARG A 877 102.70 45.62 -39.76
C ARG A 877 101.21 45.95 -39.61
N LEU A 878 100.50 46.21 -40.71
CA LEU A 878 99.04 46.42 -40.69
C LEU A 878 98.25 45.14 -40.32
N ARG A 879 98.83 43.95 -40.53
CA ARG A 879 98.29 42.65 -40.10
C ARG A 879 98.74 42.20 -38.71
N GLY A 880 99.57 42.97 -38.02
CA GLY A 880 99.93 42.74 -36.60
C GLY A 880 101.00 41.68 -36.32
N ALA A 881 101.95 41.39 -37.23
CA ALA A 881 103.04 40.43 -37.01
C ALA A 881 104.42 41.10 -36.83
N HIS A 882 105.25 40.62 -35.88
CA HIS A 882 106.60 41.17 -35.56
C HIS A 882 107.75 40.52 -36.36
N ALA A 883 108.82 41.29 -36.62
CA ALA A 883 109.94 40.98 -37.53
C ALA A 883 111.05 40.09 -36.93
N LEU A 884 111.72 39.29 -37.79
CA LEU A 884 112.90 38.47 -37.49
C LEU A 884 114.19 39.31 -37.52
N LYS A 885 115.07 39.12 -36.54
CA LYS A 885 116.41 39.74 -36.47
C LYS A 885 117.40 39.03 -37.41
N PRO A 886 118.30 39.74 -38.12
CA PRO A 886 119.44 39.12 -38.81
C PRO A 886 120.65 38.92 -37.88
N GLU A 887 121.39 37.83 -38.10
CA GLU A 887 122.68 37.51 -37.49
C GLU A 887 123.81 38.39 -38.06
N VAL A 888 124.53 39.09 -37.17
CA VAL A 888 125.99 38.93 -36.89
C VAL A 888 126.19 39.18 -35.40
#